data_AF-A0A960TS13-F1
#
_entry.id   AF-A0A960TS13-F1
#
_cell.length_a   1.000
_cell.length_b   1.000
_cell.length_c   1.000
_cell.angle_alpha   90.00
_cell.angle_beta   90.00
_cell.angle_gamma   90.00
#
_symmetry.space_group_name_H-M   'P 1'
#
loop_
_entity.id
_entity.type
_entity.pdbx_description
1 polymer ?
#
loop_
_entity_poly.entity_id
_entity_poly.type
_entity_poly.pdbx_seq_one_letter_code
_entity_poly.pdbx_strand_id
1 'polypeptide(L)'
;YNAVVALLSMRKFLKERGIEDSLQALKSKGSDYTLDPKERERWGANAEYLGKQIVAATGSESKEKALLKTIDSELIGYLGSTDVVSKLQALFDQNEDLSLQQFQQFLEANKAAGSAHKKHEALKDKGDLNLRLETARYPLEATTSDPKVLSKLSSDVDRMTLSYQRGKELFIAQACYACHRIEGFARGGIGPELTLEGEREPWFIKESIVWPQADLKTSTMPNFRLDHEEVEDLMTFLLAQRLDRRSESEMTRRVQVKAWEAGKKAPWEEPVSPAVIRDVRKSMTVFATEGCAACHRLKGFESNYGFTVEKEDPDFDRLFTERQWFQKLFPEEMLGSEIVRAVKTHASEIDARISPDVRQGALLDELEERYPGLVETFYTNFKFALRAQDHLGDEEYKERVRRVLMMYVQEYGFGRLIGPRPNWSGVYRSDQWLMEHFWNPASLVARSIMPVFPFDNTKFLALTYMLDVLGRQNTLQLREIWQNKGFSPSMAYQTLCAQCHGENFKGNGPVAEWIYPIPKNLSNPVFLRNLTKDRAYNSLVHGIKGGPMPPWGEVAMDKPFADQPPVLTGEEITELVNWIFRSLPGERYLREQQEIRKWDYSPEDVIKELRDTGDVKKLKEGVSTLLKDQPLIASIKPVASSFTVEDVFDKVPAPEGDPEPYLYYIKEKYYTPQNLAQGKAFFELNCAVCHGKDADGAGARAEVMEDAKPRMLINLPWLESRDDLRLIRSLVYGVAGTSMTPWGDQTTALQRLQLVMYIRSLTKTKRDYKKLKNALYQDFQASVWVVEQAREKGVKEIERLKKQAMELRIERLQKEEAALFGEERSVVAELYNQELDLREKLAVLQKGDDTLNSMITLLKKERDLYQDKGNALFSLYGETPIFTEFVRLIDISGNLYSLEEGTLALRAVNTEKEGELRVAILAALDGKIEELSTQKKIASGKIPS
;
A
#
# COMPACT_ATOMS: atom_id res chain seq x y z
N TYR A 1 56.59 33.45 11.16
CA TYR A 1 56.44 33.99 12.51
C TYR A 1 57.36 33.26 13.49
N ASN A 2 57.02 32.06 13.99
CA ASN A 2 57.83 31.34 15.00
C ASN A 2 59.33 31.25 14.69
N ALA A 3 59.71 30.90 13.46
CA ALA A 3 61.11 30.84 13.03
C ALA A 3 61.84 32.20 13.11
N VAL A 4 61.16 33.30 12.75
CA VAL A 4 61.73 34.65 12.81
C VAL A 4 61.93 35.08 14.25
N VAL A 5 60.92 34.88 15.12
CA VAL A 5 61.01 35.24 16.54
C VAL A 5 62.08 34.39 17.26
N ALA A 6 62.21 33.11 16.90
CA ALA A 6 63.30 32.25 17.37
C ALA A 6 64.69 32.79 16.98
N LEU A 7 64.89 33.16 15.71
CA LEU A 7 66.16 33.73 15.24
C LEU A 7 66.48 35.09 15.88
N LEU A 8 65.48 35.96 16.08
CA LEU A 8 65.65 37.24 16.80
C LEU A 8 66.07 37.01 18.27
N SER A 9 65.46 36.02 18.93
CA SER A 9 65.82 35.63 20.30
C SER A 9 67.27 35.13 20.34
N MET A 10 67.63 34.20 19.47
CA MET A 10 69.01 33.65 19.40
C MET A 10 70.03 34.75 19.12
N ARG A 11 69.72 35.65 18.19
CA ARG A 11 70.57 36.79 17.84
C ARG A 11 70.81 37.72 19.04
N LYS A 12 69.78 37.98 19.85
CA LYS A 12 69.89 38.76 21.08
C LYS A 12 70.77 38.05 22.11
N PHE A 13 70.47 36.79 22.43
CA PHE A 13 71.25 36.00 23.39
C PHE A 13 72.73 35.95 23.01
N LEU A 14 73.04 35.65 21.74
CA LEU A 14 74.42 35.58 21.27
C LEU A 14 75.17 36.90 21.43
N LYS A 15 74.53 38.04 21.11
CA LYS A 15 75.14 39.38 21.25
C LYS A 15 75.37 39.78 22.71
N GLU A 16 74.51 39.33 23.63
CA GLU A 16 74.54 39.75 25.03
C GLU A 16 75.42 38.87 25.92
N ARG A 17 75.50 37.56 25.64
CA ARG A 17 76.05 36.57 26.58
C ARG A 17 77.12 35.67 25.98
N GLY A 18 77.38 35.74 24.69
CA GLY A 18 78.30 34.81 24.02
C GLY A 18 77.73 33.38 23.90
N ILE A 19 78.49 32.48 23.29
CA ILE A 19 77.98 31.18 22.80
C ILE A 19 77.55 30.23 23.93
N GLU A 20 78.39 30.01 24.93
CA GLU A 20 78.16 29.02 25.99
C GLU A 20 76.97 29.40 26.87
N ASP A 21 76.92 30.66 27.32
CA ASP A 21 75.83 31.18 28.15
C ASP A 21 74.50 31.26 27.38
N SER A 22 74.55 31.55 26.07
CA SER A 22 73.35 31.53 25.22
C SER A 22 72.74 30.14 25.11
N LEU A 23 73.59 29.13 24.90
CA LEU A 23 73.14 27.74 24.80
C LEU A 23 72.58 27.24 26.15
N GLN A 24 73.22 27.61 27.25
CA GLN A 24 72.75 27.28 28.59
C GLN A 24 71.41 27.97 28.91
N ALA A 25 71.26 29.26 28.56
CA ALA A 25 70.02 30.00 28.77
C ALA A 25 68.83 29.40 27.99
N LEU A 26 69.05 29.00 26.73
CA LEU A 26 68.02 28.35 25.90
C LEU A 26 67.63 26.97 26.45
N LYS A 27 68.61 26.14 26.86
CA LYS A 27 68.36 24.83 27.48
C LYS A 27 67.62 24.94 28.81
N SER A 28 67.97 25.95 29.63
CA SER A 28 67.31 26.21 30.90
C SER A 28 65.83 26.55 30.68
N LYS A 29 65.50 27.42 29.71
CA LYS A 29 64.10 27.74 29.37
C LYS A 29 63.35 26.54 28.79
N GLY A 30 64.00 25.69 27.98
CA GLY A 30 63.41 24.46 27.47
C GLY A 30 63.07 23.43 28.56
N SER A 31 63.73 23.52 29.72
CA SER A 31 63.55 22.62 30.86
C SER A 31 62.71 23.23 31.99
N ASP A 32 62.21 24.46 31.82
CA ASP A 32 61.45 25.18 32.82
C ASP A 32 59.97 24.79 32.76
N TYR A 33 59.53 23.90 33.66
CA TYR A 33 58.17 23.38 33.73
C TYR A 33 57.11 24.44 34.10
N THR A 34 57.50 25.68 34.43
CA THR A 34 56.56 26.78 34.62
C THR A 34 56.07 27.39 33.31
N LEU A 35 56.73 27.09 32.18
CA LEU A 35 56.34 27.51 30.84
C LEU A 35 55.40 26.49 30.16
N ASP A 36 54.58 26.98 29.23
CA ASP A 36 53.67 26.13 28.45
C ASP A 36 54.45 25.04 27.68
N PRO A 37 53.92 23.80 27.54
CA PRO A 37 54.61 22.74 26.80
C PRO A 37 55.10 23.14 25.40
N LYS A 38 54.33 23.96 24.65
CA LYS A 38 54.74 24.43 23.32
C LYS A 38 55.87 25.46 23.39
N GLU A 39 55.90 26.28 24.44
CA GLU A 39 57.00 27.21 24.68
C GLU A 39 58.28 26.47 25.06
N ARG A 40 58.18 25.44 25.92
CA ARG A 40 59.31 24.58 26.29
C ARG A 40 59.89 23.85 25.08
N GLU A 41 59.02 23.28 24.24
CA GLU A 41 59.42 22.64 22.98
C GLU A 41 60.13 23.64 22.05
N ARG A 42 59.60 24.86 21.93
CA ARG A 42 60.22 25.93 21.14
C ARG A 42 61.60 26.32 21.66
N TRP A 43 61.77 26.50 22.97
CA TRP A 43 63.08 26.81 23.56
C TRP A 43 64.07 25.64 23.43
N GLY A 44 63.60 24.40 23.58
CA GLY A 44 64.38 23.19 23.35
C GLY A 44 64.86 23.06 21.90
N ALA A 45 63.97 23.25 20.93
CA ALA A 45 64.31 23.25 19.51
C ALA A 45 65.30 24.37 19.17
N ASN A 46 65.16 25.54 19.79
CA ASN A 46 66.11 26.65 19.62
C ASN A 46 67.51 26.29 20.14
N ALA A 47 67.60 25.63 21.30
CA ALA A 47 68.87 25.17 21.85
C ALA A 47 69.53 24.09 20.96
N GLU A 48 68.74 23.16 20.44
CA GLU A 48 69.23 22.12 19.52
C GLU A 48 69.74 22.72 18.20
N TYR A 49 68.98 23.66 17.63
CA TYR A 49 69.37 24.39 16.42
C TYR A 49 70.67 25.16 16.61
N LEU A 50 70.78 25.95 17.69
CA LEU A 50 72.00 26.70 17.99
C LEU A 50 73.18 25.74 18.20
N GLY A 51 72.98 24.61 18.90
CA GLY A 51 73.97 23.56 19.07
C GLY A 51 74.48 22.98 17.75
N LYS A 52 73.58 22.68 16.80
CA LYS A 52 73.94 22.21 15.46
C LYS A 52 74.77 23.24 14.68
N GLN A 53 74.38 24.52 14.74
CA GLN A 53 75.11 25.59 14.05
C GLN A 53 76.50 25.85 14.65
N ILE A 54 76.66 25.71 15.97
CA ILE A 54 77.97 25.81 16.64
C ILE A 54 78.94 24.75 16.14
N VAL A 55 78.46 23.52 15.91
CA VAL A 55 79.26 22.40 15.36
C VAL A 55 79.63 22.65 13.89
N ALA A 56 78.73 23.25 13.11
CA ALA A 56 78.94 23.55 11.70
C ALA A 56 79.88 24.76 11.44
N ALA A 57 80.14 25.61 12.44
CA ALA A 57 80.99 26.79 12.31
C ALA A 57 82.49 26.42 12.29
N THR A 58 83.07 26.27 11.09
CA THR A 58 84.52 26.05 10.87
C THR A 58 85.15 27.18 10.06
N GLY A 59 86.18 27.86 10.59
CA GLY A 59 86.88 28.97 9.90
C GLY A 59 87.78 29.80 10.82
N SER A 60 88.53 30.76 10.26
CA SER A 60 89.47 31.64 10.99
C SER A 60 88.84 32.88 11.64
N GLU A 61 87.54 33.13 11.45
CA GLU A 61 86.77 34.14 12.20
C GLU A 61 86.34 33.59 13.56
N SER A 62 86.08 34.45 14.55
CA SER A 62 85.52 33.99 15.83
C SER A 62 84.18 33.29 15.58
N LYS A 63 83.98 32.10 16.18
CA LYS A 63 82.78 31.26 15.98
C LYS A 63 81.48 32.04 16.18
N GLU A 64 81.49 33.01 17.09
CA GLU A 64 80.35 33.85 17.41
C GLU A 64 79.98 34.78 16.24
N LYS A 65 80.98 35.38 15.60
CA LYS A 65 80.77 36.25 14.43
C LYS A 65 80.23 35.47 13.23
N ALA A 66 80.68 34.23 13.04
CA ALA A 66 80.17 33.34 11.99
C ALA A 66 78.70 32.93 12.24
N LEU A 67 78.33 32.66 13.50
CA LEU A 67 76.95 32.34 13.88
C LEU A 67 76.01 33.53 13.71
N LEU A 68 76.41 34.72 14.16
CA LEU A 68 75.64 35.94 13.98
C LEU A 68 75.40 36.24 12.49
N LYS A 69 76.42 36.06 11.64
CA LYS A 69 76.29 36.22 10.19
C LYS A 69 75.30 35.22 9.57
N THR A 70 75.27 33.99 10.07
CA THR A 70 74.33 32.95 9.60
C THR A 70 72.90 33.30 9.98
N ILE A 71 72.67 33.68 11.24
CA ILE A 71 71.35 34.10 11.74
C ILE A 71 70.88 35.38 11.01
N ASP A 72 71.76 36.36 10.81
CA ASP A 72 71.45 37.56 10.04
C ASP A 72 71.05 37.22 8.60
N SER A 73 71.75 36.29 7.94
CA SER A 73 71.41 35.83 6.59
C SER A 73 70.03 35.18 6.51
N GLU A 74 69.66 34.35 7.49
CA GLU A 74 68.34 33.71 7.55
C GLU A 74 67.23 34.73 7.84
N LEU A 75 67.47 35.65 8.79
CA LEU A 75 66.56 36.75 9.07
C LEU A 75 66.34 37.64 7.84
N ILE A 76 67.39 37.92 7.06
CA ILE A 76 67.28 38.62 5.77
C ILE A 76 66.49 37.76 4.76
N GLY A 77 66.67 36.44 4.71
CA GLY A 77 65.87 35.55 3.86
C GLY A 77 64.37 35.58 4.19
N TYR A 78 64.03 35.71 5.48
CA TYR A 78 62.63 35.83 5.91
C TYR A 78 62.07 37.23 5.71
N LEU A 79 62.82 38.28 6.04
CA LEU A 79 62.32 39.66 6.12
C LEU A 79 62.65 40.50 4.88
N GLY A 80 63.61 40.08 4.06
CA GLY A 80 63.91 40.62 2.73
C GLY A 80 64.99 41.69 2.68
N SER A 81 65.31 42.37 3.77
CA SER A 81 66.40 43.34 3.82
C SER A 81 66.98 43.50 5.23
N THR A 82 68.23 43.94 5.30
CA THR A 82 68.93 44.27 6.57
C THR A 82 68.25 45.39 7.35
N ASP A 83 67.67 46.37 6.66
CA ASP A 83 66.91 47.48 7.27
C ASP A 83 65.67 46.96 8.02
N VAL A 84 64.89 46.07 7.38
CA VAL A 84 63.68 45.49 7.98
C VAL A 84 64.02 44.56 9.14
N VAL A 85 65.10 43.78 9.03
CA VAL A 85 65.62 42.97 10.16
C VAL A 85 65.97 43.85 11.35
N SER A 86 66.60 45.00 11.11
CA SER A 86 67.02 45.92 12.18
C SER A 86 65.82 46.59 12.84
N LYS A 87 64.81 47.01 12.06
CA LYS A 87 63.56 47.57 12.58
C LYS A 87 62.77 46.56 13.40
N LEU A 88 62.69 45.31 12.94
CA LEU A 88 61.99 44.26 13.69
C LEU A 88 62.76 43.87 14.95
N GLN A 89 64.09 43.83 14.90
CA GLN A 89 64.92 43.58 16.08
C GLN A 89 64.71 44.67 17.13
N ALA A 90 64.70 45.95 16.76
CA ALA A 90 64.43 47.03 17.70
C ALA A 90 63.06 46.91 18.37
N LEU A 91 62.04 46.49 17.60
CA LEU A 91 60.70 46.23 18.13
C LEU A 91 60.69 45.02 19.10
N PHE A 92 61.41 43.96 18.76
CA PHE A 92 61.55 42.75 19.59
C PHE A 92 62.37 43.01 20.87
N ASP A 93 63.39 43.84 20.80
CA ASP A 93 64.22 44.20 21.95
C ASP A 93 63.44 45.05 22.97
N GLN A 94 62.46 45.83 22.51
CA GLN A 94 61.53 46.59 23.37
C GLN A 94 60.40 45.73 23.95
N ASN A 95 60.01 44.66 23.25
CA ASN A 95 58.90 43.80 23.64
C ASN A 95 59.25 42.34 23.29
N GLU A 96 59.77 41.60 24.27
CA GLU A 96 60.33 40.25 24.07
C GLU A 96 59.31 39.21 23.58
N ASP A 97 58.01 39.54 23.62
CA ASP A 97 56.92 38.68 23.18
C ASP A 97 56.09 39.34 22.07
N LEU A 98 56.72 39.48 20.89
CA LEU A 98 56.06 40.02 19.71
C LEU A 98 54.91 39.10 19.28
N SER A 99 53.65 39.53 19.40
CA SER A 99 52.49 38.70 19.02
C SER A 99 52.41 38.49 17.50
N LEU A 100 51.70 37.43 17.07
CA LEU A 100 51.48 37.16 15.65
C LEU A 100 50.82 38.35 14.94
N GLN A 101 49.87 39.02 15.60
CA GLN A 101 49.16 40.18 15.06
C GLN A 101 50.11 41.39 14.89
N GLN A 102 50.97 41.65 15.88
CA GLN A 102 51.98 42.70 15.81
C GLN A 102 53.01 42.42 14.71
N PHE A 103 53.41 41.15 14.56
CA PHE A 103 54.31 40.73 13.48
C PHE A 103 53.67 40.93 12.10
N GLN A 104 52.40 40.57 11.92
CA GLN A 104 51.67 40.80 10.67
C GLN A 104 51.53 42.29 10.34
N GLN A 105 51.14 43.12 11.31
CA GLN A 105 51.09 44.59 11.14
C GLN A 105 52.46 45.16 10.77
N PHE A 106 53.53 44.65 11.39
CA PHE A 106 54.89 45.04 11.05
C PHE A 106 55.24 44.71 9.60
N LEU A 107 54.91 43.50 9.11
CA LEU A 107 55.13 43.09 7.72
C LEU A 107 54.33 43.97 6.73
N GLU A 108 53.11 44.39 7.10
CA GLU A 108 52.31 45.30 6.28
C GLU A 108 52.92 46.70 6.16
N ALA A 109 53.44 47.22 7.29
CA ALA A 109 54.08 48.53 7.34
C ALA A 109 55.46 48.55 6.66
N ASN A 110 56.15 47.41 6.57
CA ASN A 110 57.56 47.33 6.14
C ASN A 110 57.77 46.36 4.96
N LYS A 111 57.01 46.55 3.88
CA LYS A 111 57.04 45.69 2.69
C LYS A 111 58.45 45.44 2.15
N ALA A 112 58.82 44.16 2.00
CA ALA A 112 60.08 43.73 1.40
C ALA A 112 59.95 42.36 0.71
N ALA A 113 60.98 41.96 -0.05
CA ALA A 113 60.95 40.74 -0.88
C ALA A 113 61.15 39.41 -0.11
N GLY A 114 61.14 39.45 1.23
CA GLY A 114 61.39 38.30 2.09
C GLY A 114 60.27 37.26 2.06
N SER A 115 60.60 36.01 2.37
CA SER A 115 59.63 34.90 2.34
C SER A 115 58.47 35.06 3.34
N ALA A 116 58.65 35.80 4.45
CA ALA A 116 57.58 36.10 5.39
C ALA A 116 56.54 37.07 4.80
N HIS A 117 56.97 38.09 4.05
CA HIS A 117 56.08 39.03 3.37
C HIS A 117 55.26 38.34 2.28
N LYS A 118 55.90 37.50 1.46
CA LYS A 118 55.20 36.71 0.42
C LYS A 118 54.15 35.76 1.02
N LYS A 119 54.46 35.13 2.15
CA LYS A 119 53.50 34.27 2.87
C LYS A 119 52.36 35.07 3.49
N HIS A 120 52.63 36.26 4.02
CA HIS A 120 51.59 37.14 4.57
C HIS A 120 50.63 37.62 3.48
N GLU A 121 51.16 38.04 2.33
CA GLU A 121 50.37 38.45 1.17
C GLU A 121 49.50 37.28 0.64
N ALA A 122 50.06 36.08 0.50
CA ALA A 122 49.29 34.90 0.10
C ALA A 122 48.21 34.48 1.12
N LEU A 123 48.44 34.70 2.42
CA LEU A 123 47.43 34.45 3.46
C LEU A 123 46.30 35.49 3.41
N LYS A 124 46.63 36.75 3.12
CA LYS A 124 45.65 37.81 2.90
C LYS A 124 44.79 37.54 1.67
N ASP A 125 45.42 37.16 0.56
CA ASP A 125 44.71 36.77 -0.67
C ASP A 125 43.76 35.60 -0.41
N LYS A 126 44.18 34.60 0.38
CA LYS A 126 43.33 33.46 0.76
C LYS A 126 42.18 33.90 1.69
N GLY A 127 42.41 34.83 2.61
CA GLY A 127 41.39 35.44 3.46
C GLY A 127 40.35 36.22 2.65
N ASP A 128 40.81 37.04 1.71
CA ASP A 128 39.95 37.79 0.79
C ASP A 128 39.18 36.86 -0.17
N LEU A 129 39.79 35.74 -0.60
CA LEU A 129 39.13 34.73 -1.41
C LEU A 129 38.02 34.00 -0.63
N ASN A 130 38.30 33.62 0.63
CA ASN A 130 37.31 33.00 1.51
C ASN A 130 36.18 33.98 1.86
N LEU A 131 36.51 35.24 2.14
CA LEU A 131 35.51 36.27 2.38
C LEU A 131 34.67 36.50 1.13
N ARG A 132 35.27 36.56 -0.07
CA ARG A 132 34.53 36.62 -1.34
C ARG A 132 33.68 35.39 -1.57
N LEU A 133 34.15 34.19 -1.23
CA LEU A 133 33.37 32.96 -1.30
C LEU A 133 32.18 33.03 -0.35
N GLU A 134 32.34 33.42 0.91
CA GLU A 134 31.23 33.58 1.87
C GLU A 134 30.28 34.70 1.48
N THR A 135 30.81 35.85 1.04
CA THR A 135 30.02 37.01 0.61
C THR A 135 29.35 36.79 -0.75
N ALA A 136 29.86 35.88 -1.59
CA ALA A 136 29.17 35.42 -2.79
C ALA A 136 28.17 34.31 -2.46
N ARG A 137 28.47 33.43 -1.50
CA ARG A 137 27.62 32.30 -1.10
C ARG A 137 26.32 32.78 -0.49
N TYR A 138 26.35 33.78 0.39
CA TYR A 138 25.14 34.23 1.07
C TYR A 138 24.09 34.85 0.12
N PRO A 139 24.44 35.76 -0.81
CA PRO A 139 23.53 36.20 -1.85
C PRO A 139 23.15 35.09 -2.81
N LEU A 140 24.05 34.18 -3.18
CA LEU A 140 23.71 33.07 -4.09
C LEU A 140 22.75 32.09 -3.42
N GLU A 141 22.98 31.67 -2.17
CA GLU A 141 22.10 30.82 -1.37
C GLU A 141 20.75 31.53 -1.17
N ALA A 142 20.74 32.79 -0.74
CA ALA A 142 19.49 33.55 -0.57
C ALA A 142 18.73 33.73 -1.90
N THR A 143 19.43 33.94 -3.02
CA THR A 143 18.84 34.13 -4.36
C THR A 143 18.37 32.81 -4.98
N THR A 144 19.11 31.72 -4.76
CA THR A 144 18.73 30.36 -5.20
C THR A 144 17.71 29.71 -4.28
N SER A 145 17.42 30.30 -3.12
CA SER A 145 16.33 29.90 -2.23
C SER A 145 15.08 30.77 -2.39
N ASP A 146 15.18 31.94 -3.06
CA ASP A 146 14.05 32.84 -3.30
C ASP A 146 13.15 32.28 -4.42
N PRO A 147 11.89 31.87 -4.12
CA PRO A 147 10.98 31.30 -5.09
C PRO A 147 10.67 32.25 -6.27
N LYS A 148 10.73 33.57 -6.05
CA LYS A 148 10.50 34.57 -7.11
C LYS A 148 11.68 34.68 -8.07
N VAL A 149 12.89 34.37 -7.61
CA VAL A 149 14.08 34.38 -8.46
C VAL A 149 14.27 33.02 -9.13
N LEU A 150 14.07 31.92 -8.41
CA LEU A 150 14.01 30.57 -8.99
C LEU A 150 12.96 30.46 -10.09
N SER A 151 11.76 31.01 -9.89
CA SER A 151 10.75 31.04 -10.96
C SER A 151 11.18 31.90 -12.15
N LYS A 152 11.97 32.96 -11.97
CA LYS A 152 12.47 33.77 -13.09
C LYS A 152 13.71 33.19 -13.78
N LEU A 153 14.47 32.33 -13.08
CA LEU A 153 15.66 31.65 -13.57
C LEU A 153 15.37 30.26 -14.15
N SER A 154 14.28 29.63 -13.72
CA SER A 154 13.84 28.34 -14.24
C SER A 154 13.49 28.50 -15.71
N SER A 155 14.20 27.79 -16.57
CA SER A 155 13.77 27.66 -17.96
C SER A 155 12.43 26.92 -18.00
N ASP A 156 11.69 27.06 -19.11
CA ASP A 156 10.47 26.26 -19.32
C ASP A 156 10.76 24.76 -19.20
N VAL A 157 11.98 24.33 -19.56
CA VAL A 157 12.45 22.94 -19.42
C VAL A 157 12.60 22.53 -17.96
N ASP A 158 13.15 23.40 -17.10
CA ASP A 158 13.30 23.09 -15.66
C ASP A 158 11.95 22.96 -14.97
N ARG A 159 11.01 23.87 -15.29
CA ARG A 159 9.63 23.82 -14.79
C ARG A 159 8.91 22.56 -15.25
N MET A 160 8.99 22.25 -16.55
CA MET A 160 8.39 21.03 -17.11
C MET A 160 9.03 19.75 -16.54
N THR A 161 10.32 19.77 -16.22
CA THR A 161 11.00 18.61 -15.61
C THR A 161 10.51 18.36 -14.18
N LEU A 162 10.33 19.41 -13.39
CA LEU A 162 9.75 19.29 -12.05
C LEU A 162 8.30 18.80 -12.11
N SER A 163 7.46 19.39 -12.97
CA SER A 163 6.08 18.92 -13.18
C SER A 163 6.01 17.49 -13.68
N TYR A 164 6.93 17.09 -14.57
CA TYR A 164 7.06 15.70 -15.02
C TYR A 164 7.40 14.75 -13.87
N GLN A 165 8.34 15.12 -12.99
CA GLN A 165 8.72 14.30 -11.84
C GLN A 165 7.56 14.17 -10.84
N ARG A 166 6.93 15.29 -10.46
CA ARG A 166 5.75 15.27 -9.58
C ARG A 166 4.59 14.49 -10.20
N GLY A 167 4.37 14.62 -11.50
CA GLY A 167 3.36 13.86 -12.24
C GLY A 167 3.63 12.36 -12.24
N LYS A 168 4.90 11.97 -12.42
CA LYS A 168 5.33 10.57 -12.33
C LYS A 168 5.14 10.01 -10.92
N GLU A 169 5.49 10.77 -9.89
CA GLU A 169 5.28 10.40 -8.50
C GLU A 169 3.79 10.27 -8.18
N LEU A 170 2.96 11.20 -8.66
CA LEU A 170 1.52 11.15 -8.49
C LEU A 170 0.90 9.94 -9.19
N PHE A 171 1.39 9.56 -10.38
CA PHE A 171 0.97 8.33 -11.06
C PHE A 171 1.23 7.07 -10.22
N ILE A 172 2.33 7.05 -9.45
CA ILE A 172 2.64 5.96 -8.51
C ILE A 172 1.77 6.06 -7.25
N ALA A 173 1.74 7.23 -6.61
CA ALA A 173 1.04 7.47 -5.35
C ALA A 173 -0.48 7.25 -5.46
N GLN A 174 -1.09 7.62 -6.59
CA GLN A 174 -2.51 7.38 -6.87
C GLN A 174 -2.80 5.97 -7.41
N ALA A 175 -1.80 5.09 -7.43
CA ALA A 175 -1.90 3.70 -7.89
C ALA A 175 -2.32 3.53 -9.36
N CYS A 176 -2.17 4.55 -10.21
CA CYS A 176 -2.51 4.48 -11.62
C CYS A 176 -1.76 3.33 -12.33
N TYR A 177 -0.54 3.02 -11.88
CA TYR A 177 0.30 1.93 -12.38
C TYR A 177 -0.30 0.53 -12.25
N ALA A 178 -1.23 0.32 -11.30
CA ALA A 178 -1.86 -0.98 -11.07
C ALA A 178 -2.94 -1.28 -12.13
N CYS A 179 -3.61 -0.23 -12.63
CA CYS A 179 -4.58 -0.35 -13.71
C CYS A 179 -3.96 -0.19 -15.09
N HIS A 180 -3.09 0.81 -15.27
CA HIS A 180 -2.60 1.24 -16.58
C HIS A 180 -1.19 0.74 -16.87
N ARG A 181 -0.99 0.21 -18.08
CA ARG A 181 0.32 -0.16 -18.61
C ARG A 181 1.05 1.07 -19.14
N ILE A 182 2.34 1.19 -18.83
CA ILE A 182 3.30 2.06 -19.51
C ILE A 182 4.56 1.24 -19.75
N GLU A 183 4.91 1.02 -21.01
CA GLU A 183 6.07 0.20 -21.40
C GLU A 183 7.34 0.60 -20.65
N GLY A 184 8.02 -0.38 -20.04
CA GLY A 184 9.25 -0.18 -19.27
C GLY A 184 9.07 0.53 -17.92
N PHE A 185 7.83 0.83 -17.52
CA PHE A 185 7.52 1.52 -16.27
C PHE A 185 6.44 0.78 -15.46
N ALA A 186 5.23 0.59 -16.00
CA ALA A 186 4.08 0.03 -15.28
C ALA A 186 3.44 -1.17 -16.03
N ARG A 187 3.07 -2.23 -15.29
CA ARG A 187 2.55 -3.50 -15.82
C ARG A 187 1.02 -3.63 -15.78
N GLY A 188 0.30 -2.61 -15.32
CA GLY A 188 -1.16 -2.69 -15.15
C GLY A 188 -1.89 -3.15 -16.42
N GLY A 189 -3.02 -3.85 -16.28
CA GLY A 189 -3.73 -4.44 -17.43
C GLY A 189 -5.24 -4.31 -17.38
N ILE A 190 -5.76 -3.45 -16.51
CA ILE A 190 -7.21 -3.24 -16.30
C ILE A 190 -7.69 -2.05 -17.12
N GLY A 191 -6.93 -0.95 -17.08
CA GLY A 191 -7.18 0.25 -17.88
C GLY A 191 -6.52 0.18 -19.26
N PRO A 192 -6.82 1.12 -20.16
CA PRO A 192 -6.10 1.25 -21.43
C PRO A 192 -4.60 1.44 -21.21
N GLU A 193 -3.80 0.95 -22.15
CA GLU A 193 -2.35 1.16 -22.16
C GLU A 193 -2.03 2.63 -22.50
N LEU A 194 -1.17 3.25 -21.68
CA LEU A 194 -0.83 4.68 -21.75
C LEU A 194 0.57 4.95 -22.31
N THR A 195 1.24 3.92 -22.86
CA THR A 195 2.58 4.03 -23.45
C THR A 195 2.70 5.15 -24.49
N LEU A 196 1.63 5.39 -25.25
CA LEU A 196 1.54 6.40 -26.32
C LEU A 196 0.52 7.50 -26.01
N GLU A 197 0.14 7.67 -24.75
CA GLU A 197 -0.96 8.59 -24.40
C GLU A 197 -0.66 10.03 -24.80
N GLY A 198 0.62 10.42 -24.89
CA GLY A 198 1.02 11.74 -25.36
C GLY A 198 0.73 12.02 -26.83
N GLU A 199 0.34 11.04 -27.64
CA GLU A 199 -0.15 11.25 -29.01
C GLU A 199 -1.62 11.72 -29.05
N ARG A 200 -2.34 11.64 -27.93
CA ARG A 200 -3.72 12.14 -27.82
C ARG A 200 -3.78 13.64 -27.55
N GLU A 201 -4.96 14.21 -27.76
CA GLU A 201 -5.24 15.60 -27.48
C GLU A 201 -5.20 15.90 -25.97
N PRO A 202 -4.57 17.00 -25.52
CA PRO A 202 -4.46 17.32 -24.09
C PRO A 202 -5.81 17.43 -23.36
N TRP A 203 -6.85 17.92 -24.03
CA TRP A 203 -8.18 18.05 -23.43
C TRP A 203 -8.81 16.69 -23.10
N PHE A 204 -8.57 15.68 -23.95
CA PHE A 204 -9.09 14.33 -23.75
C PHE A 204 -8.42 13.66 -22.53
N ILE A 205 -7.10 13.84 -22.38
CA ILE A 205 -6.36 13.36 -21.20
C ILE A 205 -6.89 14.02 -19.94
N LYS A 206 -7.10 15.35 -19.97
CA LYS A 206 -7.64 16.10 -18.84
C LYS A 206 -9.03 15.62 -18.43
N GLU A 207 -9.94 15.47 -19.40
CA GLU A 207 -11.30 14.99 -19.17
C GLU A 207 -11.30 13.57 -18.60
N SER A 208 -10.47 12.68 -19.14
CA SER A 208 -10.32 11.30 -18.64
C SER A 208 -9.84 11.23 -17.18
N ILE A 209 -9.04 12.19 -16.72
CA ILE A 209 -8.57 12.27 -15.32
C ILE A 209 -9.64 12.87 -14.40
N VAL A 210 -10.25 13.99 -14.82
CA VAL A 210 -11.16 14.78 -13.97
C VAL A 210 -12.58 14.19 -13.94
N TRP A 211 -13.01 13.60 -15.05
CA TRP A 211 -14.31 12.96 -15.20
C TRP A 211 -14.22 11.69 -16.08
N PRO A 212 -13.66 10.59 -15.55
CA PRO A 212 -13.44 9.36 -16.32
C PRO A 212 -14.72 8.73 -16.94
N GLN A 213 -15.90 9.10 -16.42
CA GLN A 213 -17.20 8.62 -16.86
C GLN A 213 -17.85 9.50 -17.95
N ALA A 214 -17.23 10.62 -18.34
CA ALA A 214 -17.77 11.54 -19.34
C ALA A 214 -17.99 10.83 -20.70
N ASP A 215 -16.94 10.18 -21.20
CA ASP A 215 -16.97 9.44 -22.48
C ASP A 215 -17.55 8.03 -22.34
N LEU A 216 -17.18 7.33 -21.27
CA LEU A 216 -17.61 5.97 -20.99
C LEU A 216 -18.29 5.91 -19.63
N LYS A 217 -19.61 6.04 -19.60
CA LYS A 217 -20.40 5.98 -18.35
C LYS A 217 -20.24 4.67 -17.57
N THR A 218 -19.82 3.59 -18.24
CA THR A 218 -19.50 2.30 -17.60
C THR A 218 -18.05 2.20 -17.11
N SER A 219 -17.25 3.27 -17.22
CA SER A 219 -15.87 3.33 -16.77
C SER A 219 -15.79 3.06 -15.27
N THR A 220 -14.92 2.12 -14.90
CA THR A 220 -14.62 1.78 -13.50
C THR A 220 -13.48 2.60 -12.92
N MET A 221 -12.90 3.54 -13.68
CA MET A 221 -11.84 4.43 -13.20
C MET A 221 -12.44 5.42 -12.18
N PRO A 222 -11.98 5.44 -10.93
CA PRO A 222 -12.57 6.33 -9.93
C PRO A 222 -12.21 7.79 -10.17
N ASN A 223 -13.04 8.71 -9.68
CA ASN A 223 -12.69 10.11 -9.64
C ASN A 223 -11.77 10.38 -8.43
N PHE A 224 -10.50 10.63 -8.71
CA PHE A 224 -9.48 10.90 -7.69
C PHE A 224 -9.59 12.31 -7.08
N ARG A 225 -10.48 13.20 -7.56
CA ARG A 225 -10.65 14.57 -7.02
C ARG A 225 -9.31 15.30 -6.84
N LEU A 226 -8.42 15.16 -7.83
CA LEU A 226 -7.14 15.84 -7.88
C LEU A 226 -7.35 17.35 -8.04
N ASP A 227 -6.48 18.16 -7.44
CA ASP A 227 -6.51 19.60 -7.65
C ASP A 227 -5.91 20.01 -9.01
N HIS A 228 -5.98 21.30 -9.33
CA HIS A 228 -5.54 21.79 -10.63
C HIS A 228 -4.05 21.56 -10.92
N GLU A 229 -3.17 21.75 -9.93
CA GLU A 229 -1.72 21.56 -10.07
C GLU A 229 -1.38 20.06 -10.19
N GLU A 230 -2.08 19.21 -9.45
CA GLU A 230 -1.96 17.76 -9.54
C GLU A 230 -2.38 17.24 -10.92
N VAL A 231 -3.49 17.77 -11.45
CA VAL A 231 -3.93 17.45 -12.82
C VAL A 231 -2.89 17.92 -13.83
N GLU A 232 -2.33 19.12 -13.69
CA GLU A 232 -1.30 19.65 -14.59
C GLU A 232 -0.02 18.82 -14.56
N ASP A 233 0.49 18.46 -13.39
CA ASP A 233 1.68 17.64 -13.22
C ASP A 233 1.45 16.23 -13.83
N LEU A 234 0.32 15.58 -13.52
CA LEU A 234 -0.03 14.28 -14.08
C LEU A 234 -0.18 14.33 -15.60
N MET A 235 -0.84 15.37 -16.11
CA MET A 235 -0.95 15.60 -17.56
C MET A 235 0.41 15.78 -18.21
N THR A 236 1.32 16.52 -17.57
CA THR A 236 2.69 16.74 -18.07
C THR A 236 3.44 15.41 -18.19
N PHE A 237 3.30 14.53 -17.19
CA PHE A 237 3.86 13.18 -17.23
C PHE A 237 3.25 12.32 -18.34
N LEU A 238 1.92 12.34 -18.52
CA LEU A 238 1.23 11.54 -19.54
C LEU A 238 1.51 12.04 -20.97
N LEU A 239 1.55 13.35 -21.18
CA LEU A 239 1.87 13.96 -22.47
C LEU A 239 3.30 13.65 -22.93
N ALA A 240 4.20 13.36 -21.99
CA ALA A 240 5.56 12.93 -22.29
C ALA A 240 5.66 11.44 -22.73
N GLN A 241 4.58 10.65 -22.62
CA GLN A 241 4.57 9.26 -23.08
C GLN A 241 4.36 9.18 -24.60
N ARG A 242 5.48 9.30 -25.35
CA ARG A 242 5.56 9.27 -26.82
C ARG A 242 6.71 8.37 -27.30
N LEU A 243 6.66 7.87 -28.53
CA LEU A 243 7.73 7.05 -29.12
C LEU A 243 9.04 7.81 -29.36
N ASP A 244 8.98 9.10 -29.75
CA ASP A 244 10.16 9.92 -30.11
C ASP A 244 10.84 10.54 -28.87
N ARG A 245 11.35 9.68 -27.97
CA ARG A 245 12.24 10.12 -26.89
C ARG A 245 13.62 10.39 -27.47
N ARG A 246 13.84 11.62 -27.99
CA ARG A 246 15.08 12.06 -28.65
C ARG A 246 16.38 11.86 -27.84
N SER A 247 16.31 11.49 -26.57
CA SER A 247 17.44 11.22 -25.68
C SER A 247 17.79 9.74 -25.48
N GLU A 248 16.95 8.78 -25.87
CA GLU A 248 17.19 7.34 -25.66
C GLU A 248 17.36 6.59 -26.98
N SER A 249 18.44 5.80 -27.11
CA SER A 249 18.62 4.96 -28.30
C SER A 249 17.57 3.85 -28.35
N GLU A 250 17.08 3.53 -29.56
CA GLU A 250 16.10 2.45 -29.78
C GLU A 250 16.59 1.10 -29.24
N MET A 251 17.90 0.84 -29.34
CA MET A 251 18.52 -0.38 -28.79
C MET A 251 18.43 -0.41 -27.26
N THR A 252 18.77 0.70 -26.58
CA THR A 252 18.71 0.81 -25.12
C THR A 252 17.29 0.59 -24.62
N ARG A 253 16.29 1.21 -25.27
CA ARG A 253 14.88 0.98 -24.97
C ARG A 253 14.51 -0.49 -25.12
N ARG A 254 14.82 -1.12 -26.25
CA ARG A 254 14.53 -2.54 -26.49
C ARG A 254 15.18 -3.47 -25.45
N VAL A 255 16.40 -3.17 -24.99
CA VAL A 255 17.08 -3.94 -23.93
C VAL A 255 16.40 -3.76 -22.58
N GLN A 256 16.06 -2.52 -22.20
CA GLN A 256 15.37 -2.23 -20.93
C GLN A 256 13.98 -2.87 -20.90
N VAL A 257 13.24 -2.78 -22.01
CA VAL A 257 11.92 -3.40 -22.17
C VAL A 257 12.03 -4.91 -22.11
N LYS A 258 12.98 -5.53 -22.83
CA LYS A 258 13.21 -6.98 -22.73
C LYS A 258 13.57 -7.42 -21.32
N ALA A 259 14.40 -6.67 -20.59
CA ALA A 259 14.75 -6.98 -19.21
C ALA A 259 13.52 -6.87 -18.28
N TRP A 260 12.68 -5.86 -18.49
CA TRP A 260 11.43 -5.66 -17.76
C TRP A 260 10.41 -6.78 -18.06
N GLU A 261 10.21 -7.13 -19.34
CA GLU A 261 9.37 -8.26 -19.78
C GLU A 261 9.90 -9.60 -19.25
N ALA A 262 11.21 -9.77 -19.17
CA ALA A 262 11.87 -10.93 -18.58
C ALA A 262 11.75 -10.99 -17.04
N GLY A 263 11.03 -10.04 -16.42
CA GLY A 263 10.70 -10.07 -14.99
C GLY A 263 11.57 -9.18 -14.10
N LYS A 264 12.36 -8.25 -14.64
CA LYS A 264 13.04 -7.24 -13.82
C LYS A 264 12.02 -6.39 -13.08
N LYS A 265 12.06 -6.49 -11.75
CA LYS A 265 11.12 -5.81 -10.86
C LYS A 265 11.49 -4.34 -10.66
N ALA A 266 10.49 -3.48 -10.60
CA ALA A 266 10.62 -2.12 -10.10
C ALA A 266 10.69 -2.10 -8.56
N PRO A 267 11.15 -1.01 -7.92
CA PRO A 267 11.25 -0.93 -6.45
C PRO A 267 9.93 -1.23 -5.72
N TRP A 268 8.79 -0.77 -6.24
CA TRP A 268 7.46 -1.08 -5.69
C TRP A 268 6.97 -2.51 -6.02
N GLU A 269 7.72 -3.30 -6.78
CA GLU A 269 7.44 -4.73 -7.04
C GLU A 269 8.33 -5.65 -6.17
N GLU A 270 9.27 -5.08 -5.41
CA GLU A 270 10.18 -5.82 -4.54
C GLU A 270 9.45 -6.43 -3.33
N PRO A 271 9.85 -7.65 -2.90
CA PRO A 271 9.22 -8.33 -1.78
C PRO A 271 9.57 -7.70 -0.42
N VAL A 272 8.71 -7.96 0.56
CA VAL A 272 8.97 -7.65 1.96
C VAL A 272 9.84 -8.75 2.57
N SER A 273 10.87 -8.37 3.35
CA SER A 273 11.71 -9.34 4.07
C SER A 273 10.83 -10.17 5.02
N PRO A 274 10.99 -11.52 5.08
CA PRO A 274 10.27 -12.37 6.01
C PRO A 274 10.35 -11.91 7.47
N ALA A 275 11.46 -11.27 7.86
CA ALA A 275 11.65 -10.74 9.22
C ALA A 275 10.64 -9.65 9.61
N VAL A 276 10.03 -8.95 8.65
CA VAL A 276 9.15 -7.80 8.89
C VAL A 276 7.73 -8.00 8.33
N ILE A 277 7.37 -9.21 7.88
CA ILE A 277 6.00 -9.53 7.45
C ILE A 277 5.00 -9.30 8.59
N ARG A 278 5.38 -9.64 9.83
CA ARG A 278 4.58 -9.43 11.04
C ARG A 278 4.88 -8.10 11.76
N ASP A 279 5.47 -7.15 11.05
CA ASP A 279 5.64 -5.79 11.54
C ASP A 279 4.48 -4.92 11.03
N VAL A 280 3.61 -4.49 11.96
CA VAL A 280 2.46 -3.65 11.63
C VAL A 280 2.90 -2.32 11.03
N ARG A 281 3.97 -1.68 11.53
CA ARG A 281 4.45 -0.39 11.01
C ARG A 281 4.95 -0.53 9.57
N LYS A 282 5.70 -1.61 9.29
CA LYS A 282 6.15 -1.88 7.92
C LYS A 282 4.98 -2.14 6.97
N SER A 283 3.99 -2.90 7.42
CA SER A 283 2.79 -3.21 6.65
C SER A 283 1.92 -1.97 6.40
N MET A 284 1.82 -1.07 7.39
CA MET A 284 1.16 0.22 7.26
C MET A 284 1.92 1.17 6.32
N THR A 285 3.26 1.09 6.29
CA THR A 285 4.05 1.78 5.26
C THR A 285 3.70 1.26 3.87
N VAL A 286 3.62 -0.07 3.68
CA VAL A 286 3.18 -0.68 2.40
C VAL A 286 1.78 -0.18 2.03
N PHE A 287 0.83 -0.15 2.97
CA PHE A 287 -0.50 0.40 2.73
C PHE A 287 -0.43 1.87 2.27
N ALA A 288 0.44 2.66 2.90
CA ALA A 288 0.55 4.09 2.64
C ALA A 288 1.24 4.43 1.31
N THR A 289 2.29 3.70 0.94
CA THR A 289 3.17 4.04 -0.19
C THR A 289 2.86 3.26 -1.46
N GLU A 290 2.27 2.07 -1.35
CA GLU A 290 2.10 1.16 -2.49
C GLU A 290 0.70 1.26 -3.12
N GLY A 291 -0.05 2.31 -2.81
CA GLY A 291 -1.30 2.65 -3.50
C GLY A 291 -2.60 2.16 -2.84
N CYS A 292 -2.54 1.44 -1.71
CA CYS A 292 -3.76 1.09 -0.97
C CYS A 292 -4.44 2.33 -0.39
N ALA A 293 -3.67 3.26 0.18
CA ALA A 293 -4.17 4.54 0.73
C ALA A 293 -4.79 5.47 -0.33
N ALA A 294 -4.46 5.30 -1.61
CA ALA A 294 -5.07 6.04 -2.71
C ALA A 294 -6.57 5.76 -2.86
N CYS A 295 -7.04 4.60 -2.38
CA CYS A 295 -8.44 4.21 -2.49
C CYS A 295 -9.09 3.95 -1.13
N HIS A 296 -8.36 3.38 -0.18
CA HIS A 296 -8.88 2.98 1.12
C HIS A 296 -8.43 3.95 2.21
N ARG A 297 -9.35 4.29 3.12
CA ARG A 297 -9.06 5.01 4.35
C ARG A 297 -9.00 4.03 5.50
N LEU A 298 -7.91 4.08 6.28
CA LEU A 298 -7.64 3.12 7.35
C LEU A 298 -7.29 3.82 8.66
N LYS A 299 -8.01 3.49 9.72
CA LYS A 299 -7.70 3.98 11.07
C LYS A 299 -6.61 3.13 11.71
N GLY A 300 -5.75 3.77 12.51
CA GLY A 300 -4.61 3.15 13.19
C GLY A 300 -3.27 3.86 12.95
N PHE A 301 -3.26 4.87 12.08
CA PHE A 301 -2.09 5.71 11.86
C PHE A 301 -2.02 6.80 12.92
N GLU A 302 -1.04 6.72 13.80
CA GLU A 302 -0.81 7.68 14.87
C GLU A 302 0.16 8.78 14.42
N SER A 303 -0.07 10.02 14.86
CA SER A 303 0.85 11.15 14.68
C SER A 303 1.58 11.50 15.98
N ASN A 304 2.69 12.25 15.89
CA ASN A 304 3.25 12.91 17.09
C ASN A 304 2.45 14.17 17.46
N TYR A 305 1.31 14.39 16.81
CA TYR A 305 0.30 15.36 17.17
C TYR A 305 -0.87 14.63 17.83
N GLY A 306 -1.45 15.25 18.85
CA GLY A 306 -2.53 14.67 19.62
C GLY A 306 -3.17 15.72 20.51
N PHE A 307 -4.17 15.34 21.29
CA PHE A 307 -4.75 16.28 22.23
C PHE A 307 -3.78 16.56 23.39
N THR A 308 -3.68 17.81 23.84
CA THR A 308 -2.84 18.21 24.98
C THR A 308 -3.14 17.37 26.22
N VAL A 309 -4.41 17.00 26.42
CA VAL A 309 -4.84 16.13 27.54
C VAL A 309 -4.21 14.75 27.52
N GLU A 310 -3.75 14.23 26.36
CA GLU A 310 -3.05 12.94 26.28
C GLU A 310 -1.70 12.95 26.98
N LYS A 311 -1.08 14.12 27.14
CA LYS A 311 0.17 14.30 27.89
C LYS A 311 -0.07 14.52 29.37
N GLU A 312 -1.13 15.24 29.70
CA GLU A 312 -1.41 15.66 31.08
C GLU A 312 -2.10 14.55 31.87
N ASP A 313 -3.22 14.04 31.36
CA ASP A 313 -4.08 13.06 32.01
C ASP A 313 -4.95 12.33 30.95
N PRO A 314 -4.56 11.11 30.52
CA PRO A 314 -5.23 10.36 29.45
C PRO A 314 -6.54 9.70 29.91
N ASP A 315 -7.40 10.46 30.58
CA ASP A 315 -8.73 10.01 31.01
C ASP A 315 -9.68 9.84 29.80
N PHE A 316 -10.46 8.75 29.79
CA PHE A 316 -11.34 8.39 28.69
C PHE A 316 -12.38 9.49 28.40
N ASP A 317 -13.01 10.07 29.43
CA ASP A 317 -14.08 11.05 29.25
C ASP A 317 -13.54 12.38 28.69
N ARG A 318 -12.36 12.80 29.14
CA ARG A 318 -11.68 13.98 28.60
C ARG A 318 -11.26 13.77 27.14
N LEU A 319 -10.62 12.65 26.83
CA LEU A 319 -10.20 12.32 25.47
C LEU A 319 -11.39 12.23 24.52
N PHE A 320 -12.47 11.60 24.97
CA PHE A 320 -13.69 11.52 24.20
C PHE A 320 -14.30 12.91 23.94
N THR A 321 -14.28 13.80 24.93
CA THR A 321 -14.76 15.18 24.78
C THR A 321 -13.92 15.97 23.77
N GLU A 322 -12.59 15.84 23.81
CA GLU A 322 -11.70 16.46 22.83
C GLU A 322 -11.93 15.91 21.42
N ARG A 323 -12.15 14.61 21.26
CA ARG A 323 -12.55 14.01 19.98
C ARG A 323 -13.86 14.57 19.46
N GLN A 324 -14.88 14.72 20.31
CA GLN A 324 -16.16 15.32 19.93
C GLN A 324 -16.00 16.79 19.51
N TRP A 325 -15.17 17.55 20.24
CA TRP A 325 -14.83 18.91 19.86
C TRP A 325 -14.19 18.96 18.47
N PHE A 326 -13.16 18.12 18.23
CA PHE A 326 -12.46 18.07 16.96
C PHE A 326 -13.41 17.68 15.82
N GLN A 327 -14.23 16.64 16.01
CA GLN A 327 -15.18 16.17 15.00
C GLN A 327 -16.26 17.20 14.67
N LYS A 328 -16.67 18.02 15.64
CA LYS A 328 -17.62 19.10 15.43
C LYS A 328 -17.01 20.26 14.65
N LEU A 329 -15.75 20.59 14.93
CA LEU A 329 -15.06 21.70 14.27
C LEU A 329 -14.54 21.32 12.87
N PHE A 330 -14.07 20.08 12.72
CA PHE A 330 -13.53 19.50 11.49
C PHE A 330 -14.28 18.21 11.17
N PRO A 331 -15.53 18.28 10.66
CA PRO A 331 -16.24 17.09 10.20
C PRO A 331 -15.50 16.41 9.05
N GLU A 332 -15.74 15.12 8.85
CA GLU A 332 -14.99 14.34 7.86
C GLU A 332 -15.15 14.88 6.42
N GLU A 333 -16.35 15.24 6.00
CA GLU A 333 -16.60 15.81 4.68
C GLU A 333 -16.67 17.36 4.77
N MET A 334 -15.50 18.01 4.84
CA MET A 334 -15.37 19.47 4.93
C MET A 334 -14.65 20.04 3.71
N LEU A 335 -15.13 21.16 3.16
CA LEU A 335 -14.50 21.83 2.01
C LEU A 335 -13.22 22.57 2.42
N GLY A 336 -12.24 22.67 1.51
CA GLY A 336 -10.99 23.37 1.80
C GLY A 336 -11.16 24.82 2.27
N SER A 337 -12.13 25.55 1.73
CA SER A 337 -12.44 26.93 2.16
C SER A 337 -13.00 27.01 3.58
N GLU A 338 -13.71 25.97 4.03
CA GLU A 338 -14.23 25.86 5.38
C GLU A 338 -13.11 25.54 6.37
N ILE A 339 -12.18 24.65 5.99
CA ILE A 339 -10.97 24.36 6.78
C ILE A 339 -10.18 25.65 7.02
N VAL A 340 -9.93 26.46 5.97
CA VAL A 340 -9.24 27.76 6.09
C VAL A 340 -9.95 28.67 7.10
N ARG A 341 -11.29 28.74 7.04
CA ARG A 341 -12.08 29.55 7.96
C ARG A 341 -12.00 29.04 9.39
N ALA A 342 -12.13 27.72 9.59
CA ALA A 342 -12.10 27.10 10.91
C ALA A 342 -10.74 27.29 11.59
N VAL A 343 -9.64 27.01 10.88
CA VAL A 343 -8.27 27.18 11.39
C VAL A 343 -7.99 28.63 11.78
N LYS A 344 -8.46 29.60 10.99
CA LYS A 344 -8.29 31.03 11.31
C LYS A 344 -9.14 31.49 12.50
N THR A 345 -10.40 31.07 12.54
CA THR A 345 -11.35 31.53 13.56
C THR A 345 -11.04 30.93 14.94
N HIS A 346 -10.54 29.68 14.96
CA HIS A 346 -10.28 28.92 16.18
C HIS A 346 -8.79 28.70 16.46
N ALA A 347 -7.91 29.57 15.94
CA ALA A 347 -6.46 29.39 16.02
C ALA A 347 -5.94 29.14 17.45
N SER A 348 -6.31 30.01 18.41
CA SER A 348 -5.90 29.89 19.80
C SER A 348 -6.46 28.66 20.50
N GLU A 349 -7.68 28.26 20.15
CA GLU A 349 -8.33 27.06 20.68
C GLU A 349 -7.64 25.79 20.17
N ILE A 350 -7.29 25.76 18.89
CA ILE A 350 -6.53 24.67 18.26
C ILE A 350 -5.16 24.53 18.91
N ASP A 351 -4.45 25.64 19.10
CA ASP A 351 -3.10 25.62 19.68
C ASP A 351 -3.07 25.17 21.13
N ALA A 352 -4.13 25.46 21.89
CA ALA A 352 -4.27 25.02 23.28
C ALA A 352 -4.63 23.52 23.39
N ARG A 353 -5.49 23.01 22.48
CA ARG A 353 -6.05 21.65 22.59
C ARG A 353 -5.27 20.59 21.83
N ILE A 354 -4.61 20.94 20.73
CA ILE A 354 -3.76 20.01 19.96
C ILE A 354 -2.32 20.32 20.37
N SER A 355 -1.52 19.38 20.85
CA SER A 355 -0.11 19.65 21.18
C SER A 355 0.81 19.26 20.01
N PRO A 356 1.95 19.97 19.82
CA PRO A 356 2.87 19.73 18.71
C PRO A 356 3.76 18.49 18.84
N ASP A 357 3.71 17.78 19.98
CA ASP A 357 4.72 16.77 20.35
C ASP A 357 4.14 15.67 21.26
N VAL A 358 2.89 15.27 21.01
CA VAL A 358 2.15 14.22 21.71
C VAL A 358 2.40 12.87 21.05
N ARG A 359 2.82 11.87 21.83
CA ARG A 359 3.27 10.52 21.37
C ARG A 359 4.64 10.58 20.72
N GLN A 360 5.54 9.67 21.13
CA GLN A 360 6.92 9.65 20.65
C GLN A 360 7.10 8.59 19.56
N GLY A 361 7.69 8.97 18.43
CA GLY A 361 8.02 8.04 17.33
C GLY A 361 6.79 7.52 16.60
N ALA A 362 5.78 8.35 16.39
CA ALA A 362 4.54 7.98 15.73
C ALA A 362 4.74 7.74 14.22
N LEU A 363 3.90 6.88 13.65
CA LEU A 363 4.07 6.39 12.28
C LEU A 363 3.81 7.45 11.20
N LEU A 364 2.84 8.35 11.39
CA LEU A 364 2.55 9.38 10.39
C LEU A 364 3.72 10.33 10.18
N ASP A 365 4.39 10.71 11.26
CA ASP A 365 5.57 11.56 11.21
C ASP A 365 6.75 10.82 10.56
N GLU A 366 6.95 9.53 10.85
CA GLU A 366 7.96 8.71 10.16
C GLU A 366 7.68 8.62 8.65
N LEU A 367 6.40 8.52 8.25
CA LEU A 367 6.00 8.51 6.85
C LEU A 367 6.26 9.86 6.19
N GLU A 368 5.93 10.95 6.86
CA GLU A 368 6.16 12.31 6.35
C GLU A 368 7.64 12.66 6.28
N GLU A 369 8.46 12.21 7.24
CA GLU A 369 9.92 12.38 7.22
C GLU A 369 10.56 11.60 6.07
N ARG A 370 10.13 10.34 5.86
CA ARG A 370 10.68 9.49 4.80
C ARG A 370 10.13 9.82 3.41
N TYR A 371 8.88 10.27 3.35
CA TYR A 371 8.16 10.60 2.12
C TYR A 371 7.45 11.97 2.27
N PRO A 372 8.21 13.07 2.20
CA PRO A 372 7.65 14.41 2.38
C PRO A 372 6.49 14.70 1.42
N GLY A 373 5.40 15.25 1.95
CA GLY A 373 4.17 15.58 1.24
C GLY A 373 3.23 14.41 0.99
N LEU A 374 3.61 13.16 1.34
CA LEU A 374 2.79 11.96 1.07
C LEU A 374 1.40 12.08 1.70
N VAL A 375 1.32 12.50 2.97
CA VAL A 375 0.03 12.60 3.67
C VAL A 375 -0.88 13.59 2.95
N GLU A 376 -0.35 14.76 2.58
CA GLU A 376 -1.10 15.83 1.90
C GLU A 376 -1.71 15.38 0.56
N THR A 377 -1.05 14.47 -0.17
CA THR A 377 -1.57 13.95 -1.46
C THR A 377 -2.91 13.23 -1.33
N PHE A 378 -3.25 12.71 -0.15
CA PHE A 378 -4.51 12.01 0.08
C PHE A 378 -5.65 12.93 0.53
N TYR A 379 -5.36 14.20 0.85
CA TYR A 379 -6.33 15.16 1.38
C TYR A 379 -6.31 16.50 0.62
N THR A 380 -6.89 16.50 -0.58
CA THR A 380 -6.94 17.67 -1.48
C THR A 380 -7.46 18.95 -0.80
N ASN A 381 -8.45 18.84 0.10
CA ASN A 381 -9.01 19.99 0.82
C ASN A 381 -8.00 20.63 1.79
N PHE A 382 -7.13 19.84 2.42
CA PHE A 382 -6.04 20.34 3.25
C PHE A 382 -4.92 20.95 2.41
N LYS A 383 -4.60 20.35 1.25
CA LYS A 383 -3.66 20.94 0.29
C LYS A 383 -4.14 22.30 -0.23
N PHE A 384 -5.44 22.45 -0.49
CA PHE A 384 -6.05 23.76 -0.74
C PHE A 384 -5.86 24.72 0.44
N ALA A 385 -6.10 24.27 1.67
CA ALA A 385 -5.97 25.10 2.86
C ALA A 385 -4.53 25.57 3.13
N LEU A 386 -3.52 24.72 2.85
CA LEU A 386 -2.10 25.05 2.94
C LEU A 386 -1.70 26.14 1.94
N ARG A 387 -2.16 26.03 0.68
CA ARG A 387 -1.86 27.02 -0.37
C ARG A 387 -2.60 28.35 -0.22
N ALA A 388 -3.72 28.35 0.49
CA ALA A 388 -4.57 29.53 0.64
C ALA A 388 -3.86 30.76 1.25
N GLN A 389 -2.67 30.62 1.82
CA GLN A 389 -1.87 31.72 2.40
C GLN A 389 -0.43 31.79 1.86
N ASP A 390 -0.08 31.09 0.78
CA ASP A 390 1.29 31.08 0.24
C ASP A 390 1.83 32.46 -0.14
N HIS A 391 0.94 33.42 -0.41
CA HIS A 391 1.27 34.80 -0.74
C HIS A 391 1.59 35.68 0.48
N LEU A 392 1.35 35.20 1.72
CA LEU A 392 1.55 35.92 2.97
C LEU A 392 2.73 35.40 3.82
N GLY A 393 3.28 34.23 3.50
CA GLY A 393 4.47 33.69 4.21
C GLY A 393 4.24 33.35 5.69
N ASP A 394 2.99 33.08 6.08
CA ASP A 394 2.62 32.75 7.46
C ASP A 394 2.92 31.26 7.76
N GLU A 395 4.15 30.98 8.17
CA GLU A 395 4.59 29.62 8.55
C GLU A 395 3.85 29.09 9.78
N GLU A 396 3.39 29.96 10.68
CA GLU A 396 2.62 29.56 11.87
C GLU A 396 1.23 29.02 11.46
N TYR A 397 0.58 29.67 10.49
CA TYR A 397 -0.65 29.15 9.90
C TYR A 397 -0.43 27.80 9.23
N LYS A 398 0.63 27.65 8.42
CA LYS A 398 0.92 26.38 7.72
C LYS A 398 1.17 25.25 8.70
N GLU A 399 1.93 25.51 9.76
CA GLU A 399 2.18 24.55 10.82
C GLU A 399 0.88 24.15 11.53
N ARG A 400 0.00 25.11 11.83
CA ARG A 400 -1.32 24.81 12.40
C ARG A 400 -2.17 23.95 11.47
N VAL A 401 -2.18 24.21 10.17
CA VAL A 401 -2.90 23.38 9.19
C VAL A 401 -2.33 21.96 9.14
N ARG A 402 -1.00 21.79 9.17
CA ARG A 402 -0.35 20.47 9.24
C ARG A 402 -0.70 19.72 10.51
N ARG A 403 -0.68 20.39 11.67
CA ARG A 403 -1.11 19.83 12.95
C ARG A 403 -2.55 19.34 12.91
N VAL A 404 -3.45 20.14 12.35
CA VAL A 404 -4.86 19.75 12.16
C VAL A 404 -4.97 18.60 11.15
N LEU A 405 -4.19 18.57 10.06
CA LEU A 405 -4.18 17.47 9.11
C LEU A 405 -3.76 16.15 9.78
N MET A 406 -2.65 16.15 10.52
CA MET A 406 -2.19 14.95 11.21
C MET A 406 -3.22 14.46 12.23
N MET A 407 -3.84 15.38 12.98
CA MET A 407 -4.93 15.02 13.90
C MET A 407 -6.18 14.52 13.17
N TYR A 408 -6.50 15.10 12.02
CA TYR A 408 -7.60 14.68 11.16
C TYR A 408 -7.39 13.24 10.66
N VAL A 409 -6.16 12.93 10.21
CA VAL A 409 -5.76 11.58 9.80
C VAL A 409 -5.89 10.59 10.96
N GLN A 410 -5.47 10.97 12.16
CA GLN A 410 -5.59 10.12 13.35
C GLN A 410 -7.05 9.81 13.69
N GLU A 411 -7.94 10.80 13.61
CA GLU A 411 -9.35 10.64 13.98
C GLU A 411 -10.17 9.87 12.94
N TYR A 412 -9.99 10.20 11.65
CA TYR A 412 -10.79 9.65 10.54
C TYR A 412 -10.11 8.52 9.76
N GLY A 413 -8.80 8.36 9.93
CA GLY A 413 -7.96 7.37 9.25
C GLY A 413 -7.18 7.95 8.08
N PHE A 414 -6.10 7.25 7.71
CA PHE A 414 -5.18 7.60 6.62
C PHE A 414 -5.66 7.07 5.26
N GLY A 415 -5.68 7.94 4.25
CA GLY A 415 -6.03 7.61 2.87
C GLY A 415 -7.37 8.19 2.40
N ARG A 416 -7.86 7.69 1.27
CA ARG A 416 -9.05 8.21 0.56
C ARG A 416 -10.31 7.35 0.76
N LEU A 417 -11.48 7.92 0.52
CA LEU A 417 -12.77 7.23 0.57
C LEU A 417 -13.31 6.93 -0.83
N ILE A 418 -12.53 6.23 -1.64
CA ILE A 418 -12.98 5.68 -2.93
C ILE A 418 -13.51 4.26 -2.71
N GLY A 419 -12.72 3.43 -2.02
CA GLY A 419 -13.08 2.10 -1.56
C GLY A 419 -13.57 2.11 -0.10
N PRO A 420 -14.26 1.03 0.34
CA PRO A 420 -14.73 0.89 1.72
C PRO A 420 -13.58 0.84 2.72
N ARG A 421 -13.78 1.30 3.96
CA ARG A 421 -12.78 1.20 5.02
C ARG A 421 -12.54 -0.27 5.41
N PRO A 422 -11.30 -0.77 5.36
CA PRO A 422 -10.98 -2.12 5.76
C PRO A 422 -10.70 -2.26 7.27
N ASN A 423 -11.03 -1.24 8.08
CA ASN A 423 -10.73 -1.15 9.52
C ASN A 423 -11.03 -2.41 10.35
N TRP A 424 -12.04 -3.20 9.96
CA TRP A 424 -12.47 -4.41 10.64
C TRP A 424 -12.40 -5.67 9.76
N SER A 425 -11.86 -5.58 8.54
CA SER A 425 -11.90 -6.70 7.59
C SER A 425 -11.13 -7.92 8.10
N GLY A 426 -10.05 -7.72 8.86
CA GLY A 426 -9.30 -8.81 9.52
C GLY A 426 -10.06 -9.53 10.65
N VAL A 427 -11.25 -9.05 11.05
CA VAL A 427 -12.10 -9.74 12.03
C VAL A 427 -13.00 -10.75 11.33
N TYR A 428 -13.77 -10.28 10.34
CA TYR A 428 -14.86 -11.05 9.73
C TYR A 428 -14.49 -11.70 8.39
N ARG A 429 -13.30 -11.43 7.83
CA ARG A 429 -12.80 -12.11 6.63
C ARG A 429 -11.66 -13.03 7.02
N SER A 430 -11.74 -14.28 6.57
CA SER A 430 -10.63 -15.23 6.63
C SER A 430 -9.40 -14.73 5.87
N ASP A 431 -8.22 -15.19 6.23
CA ASP A 431 -6.96 -14.89 5.52
C ASP A 431 -7.03 -15.39 4.07
N GLN A 432 -7.67 -16.53 3.84
CA GLN A 432 -7.97 -17.00 2.49
C GLN A 432 -8.74 -15.96 1.67
N TRP A 433 -9.86 -15.49 2.22
CA TRP A 433 -10.68 -14.48 1.55
C TRP A 433 -9.89 -13.19 1.28
N LEU A 434 -9.09 -12.71 2.24
CA LEU A 434 -8.28 -11.50 2.06
C LEU A 434 -7.24 -11.68 0.94
N MET A 435 -6.52 -12.80 0.94
CA MET A 435 -5.52 -13.12 -0.09
C MET A 435 -6.14 -13.28 -1.48
N GLU A 436 -7.23 -14.04 -1.59
CA GLU A 436 -7.97 -14.18 -2.86
C GLU A 436 -8.53 -12.84 -3.34
N HIS A 437 -9.02 -12.02 -2.42
CA HIS A 437 -9.50 -10.68 -2.72
C HIS A 437 -8.35 -9.82 -3.26
N PHE A 438 -7.16 -9.87 -2.67
CA PHE A 438 -6.02 -9.11 -3.17
C PHE A 438 -5.55 -9.55 -4.56
N TRP A 439 -5.52 -10.86 -4.85
CA TRP A 439 -5.11 -11.36 -6.17
C TRP A 439 -6.16 -11.12 -7.25
N ASN A 440 -7.45 -11.20 -6.91
CA ASN A 440 -8.53 -11.04 -7.87
C ASN A 440 -9.78 -10.49 -7.18
N PRO A 441 -9.84 -9.18 -6.91
CA PRO A 441 -10.95 -8.57 -6.18
C PRO A 441 -12.31 -8.85 -6.84
N ALA A 442 -12.36 -8.76 -8.17
CA ALA A 442 -13.57 -8.96 -8.98
C ALA A 442 -14.14 -10.39 -8.93
N SER A 443 -13.35 -11.38 -8.48
CA SER A 443 -13.81 -12.76 -8.32
C SER A 443 -14.69 -12.96 -7.09
N LEU A 444 -14.47 -12.18 -6.04
CA LEU A 444 -15.21 -12.25 -4.76
C LEU A 444 -16.24 -11.12 -4.61
N VAL A 445 -15.90 -9.92 -5.07
CA VAL A 445 -16.79 -8.75 -5.07
C VAL A 445 -17.05 -8.36 -6.51
N ALA A 446 -18.30 -8.54 -6.96
CA ALA A 446 -18.66 -8.28 -8.36
C ALA A 446 -18.37 -6.82 -8.74
N ARG A 447 -17.70 -6.62 -9.90
CA ARG A 447 -17.29 -5.31 -10.40
C ARG A 447 -16.49 -4.47 -9.39
N SER A 448 -15.72 -5.13 -8.53
CA SER A 448 -14.76 -4.43 -7.68
C SER A 448 -13.85 -3.55 -8.53
N ILE A 449 -13.76 -2.26 -8.18
CA ILE A 449 -12.83 -1.32 -8.80
C ILE A 449 -11.39 -1.47 -8.28
N MET A 450 -11.20 -2.27 -7.23
CA MET A 450 -9.88 -2.53 -6.66
C MET A 450 -9.01 -3.19 -7.73
N PRO A 451 -7.82 -2.63 -8.05
CA PRO A 451 -6.96 -3.20 -9.06
C PRO A 451 -6.30 -4.49 -8.57
N VAL A 452 -5.82 -5.27 -9.53
CA VAL A 452 -4.93 -6.40 -9.26
C VAL A 452 -3.53 -5.83 -9.06
N PHE A 453 -3.10 -5.71 -7.81
CA PHE A 453 -1.77 -5.19 -7.50
C PHE A 453 -0.69 -6.20 -7.93
N PRO A 454 0.39 -5.76 -8.59
CA PRO A 454 1.50 -6.62 -8.99
C PRO A 454 2.44 -6.95 -7.81
N PHE A 455 1.87 -7.16 -6.61
CA PHE A 455 2.62 -7.51 -5.43
C PHE A 455 2.99 -8.98 -5.42
N ASP A 456 4.08 -9.29 -4.73
CA ASP A 456 4.37 -10.66 -4.36
C ASP A 456 3.58 -11.06 -3.11
N ASN A 457 3.57 -12.36 -2.80
CA ASN A 457 2.83 -12.90 -1.66
C ASN A 457 3.25 -12.28 -0.32
N THR A 458 4.51 -11.89 -0.11
CA THR A 458 4.97 -11.37 1.19
C THR A 458 4.29 -10.04 1.53
N LYS A 459 4.06 -9.16 0.56
CA LYS A 459 3.28 -7.92 0.74
C LYS A 459 1.82 -8.21 1.09
N PHE A 460 1.18 -9.14 0.40
CA PHE A 460 -0.21 -9.51 0.71
C PHE A 460 -0.34 -10.14 2.10
N LEU A 461 0.63 -10.96 2.51
CA LEU A 461 0.69 -11.51 3.87
C LEU A 461 0.88 -10.41 4.92
N ALA A 462 1.77 -9.44 4.67
CA ALA A 462 1.99 -8.30 5.55
C ALA A 462 0.72 -7.44 5.70
N LEU A 463 0.04 -7.14 4.59
CA LEU A 463 -1.25 -6.43 4.60
C LEU A 463 -2.35 -7.22 5.32
N THR A 464 -2.41 -8.55 5.14
CA THR A 464 -3.36 -9.42 5.84
C THR A 464 -3.14 -9.36 7.35
N TYR A 465 -1.89 -9.53 7.79
CA TYR A 465 -1.52 -9.43 9.21
C TYR A 465 -1.85 -8.05 9.80
N MET A 466 -1.58 -6.97 9.06
CA MET A 466 -1.95 -5.61 9.48
C MET A 466 -3.46 -5.47 9.70
N LEU A 467 -4.28 -5.97 8.77
CA LEU A 467 -5.74 -5.89 8.89
C LEU A 467 -6.27 -6.69 10.09
N ASP A 468 -5.62 -7.79 10.45
CA ASP A 468 -5.98 -8.59 11.64
C ASP A 468 -5.71 -7.82 12.93
N VAL A 469 -4.51 -7.25 13.04
CA VAL A 469 -4.12 -6.48 14.23
C VAL A 469 -5.01 -5.26 14.38
N LEU A 470 -5.18 -4.47 13.31
CA LEU A 470 -6.01 -3.27 13.33
C LEU A 470 -7.49 -3.61 13.56
N GLY A 471 -8.00 -4.66 12.91
CA GLY A 471 -9.37 -5.14 13.11
C GLY A 471 -9.67 -5.48 14.56
N ARG A 472 -8.77 -6.21 15.21
CA ARG A 472 -8.87 -6.55 16.63
C ARG A 472 -8.78 -5.30 17.51
N GLN A 473 -7.78 -4.44 17.29
CA GLN A 473 -7.60 -3.21 18.08
C GLN A 473 -8.81 -2.27 17.97
N ASN A 474 -9.31 -2.04 16.76
CA ASN A 474 -10.49 -1.20 16.51
C ASN A 474 -11.75 -1.80 17.16
N THR A 475 -11.88 -3.13 17.16
CA THR A 475 -13.00 -3.81 17.85
C THR A 475 -12.91 -3.61 19.36
N LEU A 476 -11.73 -3.79 19.96
CA LEU A 476 -11.51 -3.59 21.39
C LEU A 476 -11.80 -2.15 21.82
N GLN A 477 -11.35 -1.16 21.05
CA GLN A 477 -11.64 0.26 21.31
C GLN A 477 -13.15 0.54 21.26
N LEU A 478 -13.85 -0.02 20.27
CA LEU A 478 -15.29 0.16 20.15
C LEU A 478 -16.05 -0.50 21.31
N ARG A 479 -15.58 -1.66 21.78
CA ARG A 479 -16.09 -2.37 22.96
C ARG A 479 -15.90 -1.57 24.24
N GLU A 480 -14.76 -0.92 24.42
CA GLU A 480 -14.52 -0.02 25.55
C GLU A 480 -15.50 1.16 25.55
N ILE A 481 -15.75 1.77 24.38
CA ILE A 481 -16.76 2.83 24.25
C ILE A 481 -18.15 2.34 24.65
N TRP A 482 -18.56 1.15 24.18
CA TRP A 482 -19.86 0.57 24.54
C TRP A 482 -19.96 0.19 26.01
N GLN A 483 -18.88 -0.27 26.64
CA GLN A 483 -18.85 -0.57 28.08
C GLN A 483 -19.00 0.70 28.92
N ASN A 484 -18.36 1.81 28.53
CA ASN A 484 -18.38 3.06 29.28
C ASN A 484 -19.65 3.90 29.07
N LYS A 485 -20.22 3.91 27.86
CA LYS A 485 -21.36 4.78 27.49
C LYS A 485 -22.66 4.03 27.19
N GLY A 486 -22.62 2.70 27.15
CA GLY A 486 -23.71 1.88 26.63
C GLY A 486 -23.71 1.80 25.10
N PHE A 487 -24.36 0.78 24.56
CA PHE A 487 -24.53 0.64 23.12
C PHE A 487 -25.44 1.75 22.57
N SER A 488 -24.99 2.45 21.54
CA SER A 488 -25.77 3.47 20.83
C SER A 488 -25.92 3.08 19.36
N PRO A 489 -27.14 2.68 18.92
CA PRO A 489 -27.40 2.31 17.52
C PRO A 489 -27.01 3.38 16.51
N SER A 490 -27.23 4.66 16.84
CA SER A 490 -26.89 5.77 15.94
C SER A 490 -25.38 5.90 15.76
N MET A 491 -24.61 5.80 16.84
CA MET A 491 -23.14 5.83 16.79
C MET A 491 -22.57 4.61 16.05
N ALA A 492 -23.12 3.42 16.30
CA ALA A 492 -22.74 2.21 15.59
C ALA A 492 -23.02 2.33 14.08
N TYR A 493 -24.18 2.87 13.70
CA TYR A 493 -24.53 3.13 12.30
C TYR A 493 -23.57 4.12 11.64
N GLN A 494 -23.25 5.24 12.30
CA GLN A 494 -22.32 6.23 11.76
C GLN A 494 -20.91 5.64 11.56
N THR A 495 -20.45 4.82 12.51
CA THR A 495 -19.11 4.24 12.49
C THR A 495 -18.97 3.12 11.45
N LEU A 496 -19.98 2.26 11.31
CA LEU A 496 -19.88 1.00 10.56
C LEU A 496 -20.66 1.00 9.24
N CYS A 497 -21.75 1.76 9.13
CA CYS A 497 -22.72 1.64 8.03
C CYS A 497 -22.79 2.88 7.12
N ALA A 498 -22.63 4.08 7.67
CA ALA A 498 -22.88 5.34 6.96
C ALA A 498 -21.94 5.57 5.76
N GLN A 499 -20.73 5.01 5.76
CA GLN A 499 -19.82 5.09 4.62
C GLN A 499 -20.45 4.59 3.31
N CYS A 500 -21.31 3.58 3.40
CA CYS A 500 -22.01 3.00 2.25
C CYS A 500 -23.47 3.47 2.20
N HIS A 501 -24.19 3.37 3.32
CA HIS A 501 -25.63 3.65 3.35
C HIS A 501 -25.98 5.14 3.49
N GLY A 502 -24.98 6.01 3.69
CA GLY A 502 -25.16 7.44 3.95
C GLY A 502 -25.69 7.72 5.36
N GLU A 503 -25.42 8.90 5.89
CA GLU A 503 -25.88 9.30 7.24
C GLU A 503 -27.42 9.29 7.37
N ASN A 504 -28.11 9.51 6.26
CA ASN A 504 -29.57 9.59 6.17
C ASN A 504 -30.22 8.35 5.54
N PHE A 505 -29.53 7.20 5.53
CA PHE A 505 -30.08 5.92 5.06
C PHE A 505 -30.41 5.83 3.57
N LYS A 506 -29.94 6.77 2.74
CA LYS A 506 -30.33 6.87 1.33
C LYS A 506 -29.55 5.92 0.40
N GLY A 507 -28.52 5.23 0.89
CA GLY A 507 -27.66 4.40 0.06
C GLY A 507 -26.65 5.19 -0.78
N ASN A 508 -26.38 6.44 -0.39
CA ASN A 508 -25.55 7.41 -1.11
C ASN A 508 -24.33 7.86 -0.29
N GLY A 509 -23.79 6.97 0.54
CA GLY A 509 -22.56 7.27 1.27
C GLY A 509 -21.38 7.55 0.32
N PRO A 510 -20.27 8.13 0.81
CA PRO A 510 -19.15 8.58 -0.03
C PRO A 510 -18.57 7.49 -0.94
N VAL A 511 -18.61 6.21 -0.54
CA VAL A 511 -18.11 5.09 -1.36
C VAL A 511 -19.18 4.45 -2.26
N ALA A 512 -20.46 4.84 -2.13
CA ALA A 512 -21.58 4.16 -2.78
C ALA A 512 -21.53 4.21 -4.31
N GLU A 513 -20.94 5.27 -4.88
CA GLU A 513 -20.74 5.44 -6.33
C GLU A 513 -19.80 4.38 -6.92
N TRP A 514 -18.86 3.88 -6.12
CA TRP A 514 -17.73 3.06 -6.56
C TRP A 514 -17.86 1.57 -6.24
N ILE A 515 -18.92 1.19 -5.53
CA ILE A 515 -19.15 -0.21 -5.12
C ILE A 515 -20.37 -0.79 -5.82
N TYR A 516 -20.27 -2.09 -6.14
CA TYR A 516 -21.35 -2.81 -6.77
C TYR A 516 -21.72 -4.08 -5.98
N PRO A 517 -23.02 -4.38 -5.80
CA PRO A 517 -24.16 -3.51 -6.11
C PRO A 517 -24.20 -2.29 -5.17
N ILE A 518 -24.81 -1.21 -5.66
CA ILE A 518 -25.02 0.01 -4.87
C ILE A 518 -25.81 -0.34 -3.59
N PRO A 519 -25.47 0.24 -2.42
CA PRO A 519 -26.20 0.06 -1.16
C PRO A 519 -27.68 0.37 -1.31
N LYS A 520 -28.53 -0.37 -0.57
CA LYS A 520 -29.98 -0.13 -0.60
C LYS A 520 -30.34 1.17 0.13
N ASN A 521 -31.28 1.91 -0.43
CA ASN A 521 -31.95 3.03 0.21
C ASN A 521 -32.87 2.52 1.33
N LEU A 522 -32.37 2.52 2.56
CA LEU A 522 -33.08 2.07 3.76
C LEU A 522 -34.12 3.11 4.22
N SER A 523 -34.07 4.35 3.70
CA SER A 523 -35.13 5.36 3.93
C SER A 523 -36.39 5.13 3.08
N ASN A 524 -36.32 4.25 2.07
CA ASN A 524 -37.46 3.95 1.20
C ASN A 524 -38.51 3.09 1.96
N PRO A 525 -39.72 3.63 2.23
CA PRO A 525 -40.72 2.93 3.02
C PRO A 525 -41.28 1.69 2.32
N VAL A 526 -41.32 1.65 0.98
CA VAL A 526 -41.77 0.48 0.23
C VAL A 526 -40.77 -0.66 0.37
N PHE A 527 -39.47 -0.35 0.30
CA PHE A 527 -38.43 -1.35 0.49
C PHE A 527 -38.44 -1.90 1.92
N LEU A 528 -38.34 -1.01 2.93
CA LEU A 528 -38.17 -1.46 4.32
C LEU A 528 -39.42 -2.18 4.86
N ARG A 529 -40.64 -1.77 4.46
CA ARG A 529 -41.87 -2.49 4.86
C ARG A 529 -41.93 -3.93 4.34
N ASN A 530 -41.24 -4.22 3.24
CA ASN A 530 -41.14 -5.56 2.65
C ASN A 530 -39.87 -6.31 3.08
N LEU A 531 -39.06 -5.73 3.98
CA LEU A 531 -37.92 -6.37 4.62
C LEU A 531 -38.32 -6.73 6.05
N THR A 532 -38.34 -8.02 6.40
CA THR A 532 -38.58 -8.43 7.79
C THR A 532 -37.38 -8.05 8.67
N LYS A 533 -37.63 -7.85 9.97
CA LYS A 533 -36.56 -7.60 10.95
C LYS A 533 -35.56 -8.75 11.00
N ASP A 534 -36.01 -9.99 10.98
CA ASP A 534 -35.13 -11.17 10.98
C ASP A 534 -34.22 -11.20 9.76
N ARG A 535 -34.74 -10.80 8.60
CA ARG A 535 -33.93 -10.72 7.39
C ARG A 535 -32.93 -9.57 7.42
N ALA A 536 -33.31 -8.43 8.01
CA ALA A 536 -32.38 -7.33 8.25
C ALA A 536 -31.27 -7.76 9.23
N TYR A 537 -31.64 -8.45 10.30
CA TYR A 537 -30.73 -9.06 11.28
C TYR A 537 -29.74 -10.02 10.60
N ASN A 538 -30.24 -11.02 9.85
CA ASN A 538 -29.40 -11.98 9.14
C ASN A 538 -28.49 -11.32 8.09
N SER A 539 -28.95 -10.23 7.46
CA SER A 539 -28.12 -9.46 6.51
C SER A 539 -26.98 -8.70 7.19
N LEU A 540 -27.12 -8.35 8.47
CA LEU A 540 -26.07 -7.72 9.27
C LEU A 540 -25.13 -8.76 9.88
N VAL A 541 -25.65 -9.89 10.35
CA VAL A 541 -24.85 -10.99 10.91
C VAL A 541 -23.95 -11.60 9.83
N HIS A 542 -24.53 -12.09 8.73
CA HIS A 542 -23.84 -12.87 7.70
C HIS A 542 -23.40 -12.03 6.49
N GLY A 543 -23.69 -10.73 6.50
CA GLY A 543 -23.42 -9.84 5.37
C GLY A 543 -24.20 -10.23 4.11
N ILE A 544 -23.78 -9.69 2.96
CA ILE A 544 -24.36 -10.06 1.65
C ILE A 544 -23.28 -10.69 0.78
N LYS A 545 -23.30 -12.02 0.65
CA LYS A 545 -22.38 -12.78 -0.21
C LYS A 545 -22.34 -12.22 -1.64
N GLY A 546 -21.13 -12.01 -2.16
CA GLY A 546 -20.87 -11.43 -3.49
C GLY A 546 -21.05 -9.92 -3.58
N GLY A 547 -21.38 -9.24 -2.48
CA GLY A 547 -21.44 -7.79 -2.38
C GLY A 547 -20.45 -7.23 -1.36
N PRO A 548 -20.36 -5.90 -1.27
CA PRO A 548 -19.42 -5.22 -0.37
C PRO A 548 -19.85 -5.27 1.11
N MET A 549 -21.10 -5.62 1.42
CA MET A 549 -21.63 -5.65 2.78
C MET A 549 -21.02 -6.79 3.60
N PRO A 550 -20.24 -6.50 4.67
CA PRO A 550 -19.54 -7.52 5.44
C PRO A 550 -20.45 -8.20 6.49
N PRO A 551 -20.06 -9.39 7.00
CA PRO A 551 -20.70 -10.05 8.12
C PRO A 551 -20.26 -9.44 9.46
N TRP A 552 -21.04 -8.51 10.00
CA TRP A 552 -20.67 -7.80 11.24
C TRP A 552 -20.81 -8.66 12.50
N GLY A 553 -21.60 -9.74 12.42
CA GLY A 553 -21.88 -10.65 13.54
C GLY A 553 -20.99 -11.89 13.57
N GLU A 554 -19.97 -11.96 12.72
CA GLU A 554 -19.09 -13.13 12.61
C GLU A 554 -17.62 -12.76 12.87
N VAL A 555 -16.87 -13.74 13.37
CA VAL A 555 -15.41 -13.74 13.36
C VAL A 555 -14.96 -14.90 12.48
N ALA A 556 -13.98 -14.67 11.62
CA ALA A 556 -13.49 -15.73 10.74
C ALA A 556 -12.76 -16.82 11.54
N MET A 557 -13.05 -18.09 11.22
CA MET A 557 -12.62 -19.25 12.00
C MET A 557 -11.11 -19.51 11.97
N ASP A 558 -10.42 -19.04 10.94
CA ASP A 558 -8.97 -19.15 10.77
C ASP A 558 -8.18 -18.07 11.52
N LYS A 559 -8.86 -17.16 12.22
CA LYS A 559 -8.21 -16.11 13.00
C LYS A 559 -7.70 -16.64 14.35
N PRO A 560 -6.53 -16.16 14.82
CA PRO A 560 -6.00 -16.54 16.13
C PRO A 560 -6.85 -16.03 17.31
N PHE A 561 -7.87 -15.22 17.03
CA PHE A 561 -8.82 -14.66 17.98
C PHE A 561 -10.27 -15.00 17.61
N ALA A 562 -10.50 -16.15 16.95
CA ALA A 562 -11.84 -16.61 16.56
C ALA A 562 -12.84 -16.71 17.74
N ASP A 563 -12.34 -16.93 18.97
CA ASP A 563 -13.17 -17.01 20.18
C ASP A 563 -13.60 -15.64 20.75
N GLN A 564 -13.10 -14.52 20.20
CA GLN A 564 -13.47 -13.18 20.68
C GLN A 564 -14.85 -12.75 20.14
N PRO A 565 -15.55 -11.82 20.82
CA PRO A 565 -16.80 -11.29 20.31
C PRO A 565 -16.65 -10.65 18.92
N PRO A 566 -17.66 -10.79 18.04
CA PRO A 566 -17.66 -10.15 16.73
C PRO A 566 -17.72 -8.61 16.85
N VAL A 567 -17.63 -7.91 15.72
CA VAL A 567 -17.72 -6.44 15.69
C VAL A 567 -19.04 -5.96 16.29
N LEU A 568 -20.15 -6.61 15.97
CA LEU A 568 -21.45 -6.41 16.61
C LEU A 568 -22.00 -7.74 17.12
N THR A 569 -22.43 -7.80 18.38
CA THR A 569 -23.10 -8.98 18.95
C THR A 569 -24.53 -9.09 18.43
N GLY A 570 -25.16 -10.26 18.58
CA GLY A 570 -26.56 -10.45 18.18
C GLY A 570 -27.52 -9.48 18.88
N GLU A 571 -27.30 -9.17 20.16
CA GLU A 571 -28.12 -8.21 20.90
C GLU A 571 -27.98 -6.79 20.30
N GLU A 572 -26.76 -6.35 20.04
CA GLU A 572 -26.47 -5.04 19.42
C GLU A 572 -27.03 -4.92 18.01
N ILE A 573 -26.94 -5.98 17.20
CA ILE A 573 -27.56 -6.04 15.87
C ILE A 573 -29.08 -5.91 15.99
N THR A 574 -29.69 -6.57 16.97
CA THR A 574 -31.13 -6.48 17.22
C THR A 574 -31.55 -5.06 17.57
N GLU A 575 -30.80 -4.38 18.45
CA GLU A 575 -31.03 -2.97 18.77
C GLU A 575 -30.86 -2.05 17.56
N LEU A 576 -29.82 -2.28 16.75
CA LEU A 576 -29.56 -1.53 15.53
C LEU A 576 -30.70 -1.70 14.50
N VAL A 577 -31.16 -2.93 14.27
CA VAL A 577 -32.30 -3.20 13.39
C VAL A 577 -33.56 -2.51 13.90
N ASN A 578 -33.85 -2.62 15.20
CA ASN A 578 -35.00 -1.96 15.80
C ASN A 578 -34.94 -0.44 15.63
N TRP A 579 -33.76 0.15 15.79
CA TRP A 579 -33.55 1.59 15.58
C TRP A 579 -33.76 2.01 14.13
N ILE A 580 -33.21 1.28 13.14
CA ILE A 580 -33.38 1.56 11.70
C ILE A 580 -34.87 1.50 11.30
N PHE A 581 -35.64 0.54 11.85
CA PHE A 581 -37.06 0.44 11.53
C PHE A 581 -37.91 1.51 12.23
N ARG A 582 -37.48 2.04 13.38
CA ARG A 582 -38.17 3.12 14.11
C ARG A 582 -37.98 4.49 13.46
N SER A 583 -36.89 4.70 12.73
CA SER A 583 -36.60 5.98 12.07
C SER A 583 -37.46 6.26 10.82
N LEU A 584 -38.37 5.36 10.43
CA LEU A 584 -39.30 5.57 9.31
C LEU A 584 -40.62 6.25 9.69
N PRO A 585 -41.17 7.11 8.81
CA PRO A 585 -42.52 7.62 8.96
C PRO A 585 -43.58 6.55 8.67
N GLY A 586 -44.40 6.23 9.68
CA GLY A 586 -45.57 5.34 9.60
C GLY A 586 -45.36 3.98 10.28
N GLU A 587 -46.18 3.67 11.29
CA GLU A 587 -45.96 2.59 12.28
C GLU A 587 -46.14 1.15 11.79
N ARG A 588 -46.57 0.89 10.55
CA ARG A 588 -46.81 -0.47 10.05
C ARG A 588 -45.60 -1.01 9.27
N TYR A 589 -44.85 -1.91 9.91
CA TYR A 589 -43.87 -2.81 9.29
C TYR A 589 -44.33 -4.26 9.45
N LEU A 590 -43.95 -5.13 8.50
CA LEU A 590 -44.25 -6.55 8.58
C LEU A 590 -43.33 -7.20 9.62
N ARG A 591 -43.90 -7.93 10.58
CA ARG A 591 -43.15 -8.53 11.70
C ARG A 591 -42.55 -9.86 11.31
N GLU A 592 -43.30 -10.67 10.56
CA GLU A 592 -42.97 -12.05 10.26
C GLU A 592 -42.90 -12.29 8.76
N GLN A 593 -42.11 -13.30 8.37
CA GLN A 593 -41.88 -13.65 6.97
C GLN A 593 -43.17 -14.14 6.28
N GLN A 594 -44.08 -14.74 7.04
CA GLN A 594 -45.39 -15.23 6.61
C GLN A 594 -46.37 -14.10 6.24
N GLU A 595 -46.09 -12.86 6.64
CA GLU A 595 -46.92 -11.71 6.24
C GLU A 595 -46.59 -11.22 4.82
N ILE A 596 -45.50 -11.70 4.21
CA ILE A 596 -45.09 -11.35 2.84
C ILE A 596 -45.52 -12.47 1.90
N ARG A 597 -46.52 -12.18 1.04
CA ARG A 597 -47.10 -13.10 0.02
C ARG A 597 -46.08 -13.86 -0.83
N LYS A 598 -44.85 -13.35 -0.96
CA LYS A 598 -43.76 -13.97 -1.70
C LYS A 598 -43.29 -15.30 -1.09
N TRP A 599 -43.35 -15.44 0.22
CA TRP A 599 -42.86 -16.62 0.93
C TRP A 599 -43.93 -17.71 1.06
N ASP A 600 -45.20 -17.38 0.84
CA ASP A 600 -46.30 -18.35 0.72
C ASP A 600 -46.14 -19.28 -0.49
N TYR A 601 -45.37 -18.87 -1.49
CA TYR A 601 -45.13 -19.66 -2.69
C TYR A 601 -44.14 -20.78 -2.41
N SER A 602 -44.65 -22.00 -2.47
CA SER A 602 -43.99 -23.24 -2.11
C SER A 602 -43.52 -24.03 -3.35
N PRO A 603 -42.64 -25.03 -3.19
CA PRO A 603 -42.36 -25.99 -4.26
C PRO A 603 -43.63 -26.67 -4.79
N GLU A 604 -44.60 -26.95 -3.92
CA GLU A 604 -45.88 -27.56 -4.28
C GLU A 604 -46.70 -26.68 -5.24
N ASP A 605 -46.61 -25.36 -5.10
CA ASP A 605 -47.24 -24.42 -6.04
C ASP A 605 -46.60 -24.50 -7.43
N VAL A 606 -45.28 -24.65 -7.52
CA VAL A 606 -44.58 -24.89 -8.79
C VAL A 606 -45.11 -26.16 -9.45
N ILE A 607 -45.26 -27.24 -8.68
CA ILE A 607 -45.77 -28.53 -9.17
C ILE A 607 -47.24 -28.40 -9.61
N LYS A 608 -48.07 -27.72 -8.84
CA LYS A 608 -49.48 -27.46 -9.17
C LYS A 608 -49.58 -26.67 -10.47
N GLU A 609 -48.81 -25.60 -10.62
CA GLU A 609 -48.79 -24.79 -11.83
C GLU A 609 -48.25 -25.57 -13.04
N LEU A 610 -47.26 -26.44 -12.86
CA LEU A 610 -46.79 -27.34 -13.93
C LEU A 610 -47.90 -28.31 -14.40
N ARG A 611 -48.76 -28.77 -13.48
CA ARG A 611 -49.94 -29.58 -13.84
C ARG A 611 -50.98 -28.74 -14.58
N ASP A 612 -51.24 -27.52 -14.10
CA ASP A 612 -52.28 -26.63 -14.64
C ASP A 612 -51.90 -26.00 -16.00
N THR A 613 -50.60 -25.77 -16.24
CA THR A 613 -50.08 -25.17 -17.50
C THR A 613 -50.04 -26.13 -18.69
N GLY A 614 -50.49 -27.38 -18.50
CA GLY A 614 -50.86 -28.27 -19.60
C GLY A 614 -52.03 -27.78 -20.45
N ASP A 615 -52.72 -26.70 -20.04
CA ASP A 615 -53.84 -26.09 -20.77
C ASP A 615 -53.59 -24.58 -20.99
N VAL A 616 -52.87 -24.28 -22.08
CA VAL A 616 -52.43 -22.92 -22.51
C VAL A 616 -53.62 -21.95 -22.75
N LYS A 617 -54.87 -22.43 -22.72
CA LYS A 617 -56.09 -21.65 -22.95
C LYS A 617 -56.49 -20.70 -21.81
N LYS A 618 -55.83 -20.73 -20.65
CA LYS A 618 -56.23 -19.93 -19.46
C LYS A 618 -55.48 -18.61 -19.25
N LEU A 619 -54.51 -18.26 -20.09
CA LEU A 619 -53.94 -16.90 -20.06
C LEU A 619 -55.02 -15.92 -20.54
N LYS A 620 -55.57 -15.12 -19.62
CA LYS A 620 -56.62 -14.13 -19.91
C LYS A 620 -56.16 -13.22 -21.07
N GLU A 621 -57.04 -13.05 -22.04
CA GLU A 621 -56.91 -12.09 -23.15
C GLU A 621 -56.72 -10.68 -22.59
N GLY A 622 -55.47 -10.24 -22.52
CA GLY A 622 -55.09 -8.92 -22.04
C GLY A 622 -53.63 -8.56 -22.33
N VAL A 623 -52.93 -9.33 -23.16
CA VAL A 623 -51.58 -9.00 -23.61
C VAL A 623 -51.68 -8.15 -24.87
N SER A 624 -51.25 -6.90 -24.73
CA SER A 624 -51.31 -5.85 -25.74
C SER A 624 -50.73 -6.27 -27.10
N THR A 625 -51.47 -5.88 -28.13
CA THR A 625 -51.27 -6.02 -29.57
C THR A 625 -49.99 -5.34 -30.08
N LEU A 626 -48.81 -5.92 -29.86
CA LEU A 626 -47.55 -5.42 -30.46
C LEU A 626 -46.61 -6.48 -31.06
N LEU A 627 -47.05 -7.74 -31.16
CA LEU A 627 -46.26 -8.81 -31.78
C LEU A 627 -47.20 -9.68 -32.63
N LYS A 628 -47.47 -9.26 -33.88
CA LYS A 628 -48.32 -10.06 -34.79
C LYS A 628 -47.57 -11.11 -35.60
N ASP A 629 -46.23 -11.07 -35.70
CA ASP A 629 -45.51 -11.92 -36.67
C ASP A 629 -44.30 -12.70 -36.10
N GLN A 630 -44.21 -12.92 -34.78
CA GLN A 630 -43.27 -13.91 -34.23
C GLN A 630 -44.04 -15.00 -33.49
N PRO A 631 -43.81 -16.30 -33.81
CA PRO A 631 -44.49 -17.37 -33.12
C PRO A 631 -44.10 -17.31 -31.65
N LEU A 632 -45.09 -17.12 -30.77
CA LEU A 632 -44.96 -17.36 -29.33
C LEU A 632 -44.42 -18.78 -29.15
N ILE A 633 -43.13 -18.89 -28.85
CA ILE A 633 -42.45 -20.15 -28.62
C ILE A 633 -42.96 -20.71 -27.29
N ALA A 634 -43.93 -21.61 -27.36
CA ALA A 634 -44.17 -22.68 -26.38
C ALA A 634 -45.29 -23.61 -26.88
N SER A 635 -44.94 -24.66 -27.64
CA SER A 635 -45.76 -25.89 -27.64
C SER A 635 -44.88 -27.06 -27.22
N ILE A 636 -44.61 -27.17 -25.92
CA ILE A 636 -44.29 -28.47 -25.35
C ILE A 636 -45.63 -29.09 -25.00
N LYS A 637 -46.05 -30.12 -25.75
CA LYS A 637 -47.17 -30.96 -25.32
C LYS A 637 -46.82 -31.51 -23.93
N PRO A 638 -47.68 -31.35 -22.91
CA PRO A 638 -47.41 -31.90 -21.60
C PRO A 638 -47.36 -33.43 -21.73
N VAL A 639 -46.19 -34.01 -21.53
CA VAL A 639 -46.09 -35.45 -21.30
C VAL A 639 -46.67 -35.67 -19.92
N ALA A 640 -47.91 -36.16 -19.90
CA ALA A 640 -48.66 -36.49 -18.71
C ALA A 640 -47.82 -37.39 -17.79
N SER A 641 -47.33 -36.84 -16.68
CA SER A 641 -46.92 -37.59 -15.50
C SER A 641 -47.11 -36.67 -14.29
N SER A 642 -47.65 -37.21 -13.21
CA SER A 642 -47.87 -36.47 -11.96
C SER A 642 -46.53 -36.14 -11.33
N PHE A 643 -45.96 -34.98 -11.65
CA PHE A 643 -44.73 -34.52 -10.99
C PHE A 643 -44.96 -34.37 -9.48
N THR A 644 -43.99 -34.82 -8.69
CA THR A 644 -43.81 -34.50 -7.26
C THR A 644 -42.71 -33.45 -7.09
N VAL A 645 -42.55 -32.89 -5.90
CA VAL A 645 -41.48 -31.90 -5.62
C VAL A 645 -40.12 -32.54 -5.84
N GLU A 646 -39.93 -33.76 -5.36
CA GLU A 646 -38.70 -34.54 -5.47
C GLU A 646 -38.40 -34.98 -6.91
N ASP A 647 -39.38 -34.95 -7.82
CA ASP A 647 -39.10 -35.21 -9.23
C ASP A 647 -38.33 -34.06 -9.89
N VAL A 648 -38.66 -32.82 -9.48
CA VAL A 648 -38.20 -31.57 -10.08
C VAL A 648 -37.01 -30.98 -9.34
N PHE A 649 -37.02 -31.03 -8.00
CA PHE A 649 -36.03 -30.39 -7.15
C PHE A 649 -35.18 -31.39 -6.35
N ASP A 650 -33.89 -31.11 -6.23
CA ASP A 650 -33.03 -31.62 -5.18
C ASP A 650 -33.29 -30.80 -3.91
N LYS A 651 -33.69 -31.52 -2.85
CA LYS A 651 -34.01 -30.95 -1.53
C LYS A 651 -32.78 -31.06 -0.63
N VAL A 652 -32.23 -29.92 -0.24
CA VAL A 652 -31.00 -29.83 0.57
C VAL A 652 -31.34 -29.20 1.92
N PRO A 653 -30.87 -29.74 3.06
CA PRO A 653 -31.02 -29.05 4.35
C PRO A 653 -30.44 -27.64 4.27
N ALA A 654 -31.19 -26.65 4.76
CA ALA A 654 -30.70 -25.28 4.77
C ALA A 654 -29.60 -25.10 5.83
N PRO A 655 -28.67 -24.15 5.64
CA PRO A 655 -27.69 -23.78 6.66
C PRO A 655 -28.36 -23.35 7.97
N GLU A 656 -27.66 -23.53 9.08
CA GLU A 656 -28.11 -23.07 10.40
C GLU A 656 -28.40 -21.56 10.37
N GLY A 657 -29.58 -21.16 10.85
CA GLY A 657 -30.06 -19.76 10.82
C GLY A 657 -30.85 -19.35 9.58
N ASP A 658 -31.01 -20.22 8.57
CA ASP A 658 -31.92 -19.95 7.45
C ASP A 658 -33.38 -20.05 7.91
N PRO A 659 -34.26 -19.09 7.54
CA PRO A 659 -35.68 -19.16 7.88
C PRO A 659 -36.43 -20.32 7.21
N GLU A 660 -35.90 -20.90 6.13
CA GLU A 660 -36.47 -22.10 5.52
C GLU A 660 -35.68 -23.34 5.91
N PRO A 661 -36.33 -24.46 6.26
CA PRO A 661 -35.62 -25.69 6.67
C PRO A 661 -34.90 -26.39 5.51
N TYR A 662 -35.31 -26.11 4.26
CA TYR A 662 -34.79 -26.74 3.07
C TYR A 662 -34.63 -25.76 1.93
N LEU A 663 -33.57 -25.97 1.15
CA LEU A 663 -33.28 -25.31 -0.11
C LEU A 663 -33.63 -26.24 -1.27
N TYR A 664 -34.17 -25.68 -2.36
CA TYR A 664 -34.65 -26.41 -3.53
C TYR A 664 -33.89 -25.99 -4.79
N TYR A 665 -33.18 -26.94 -5.40
CA TYR A 665 -32.42 -26.75 -6.63
C TYR A 665 -32.99 -27.60 -7.76
N ILE A 666 -33.10 -27.05 -8.97
CA ILE A 666 -33.61 -27.80 -10.12
C ILE A 666 -32.63 -28.93 -10.44
N LYS A 667 -33.13 -30.16 -10.60
CA LYS A 667 -32.26 -31.32 -10.88
C LYS A 667 -31.48 -31.14 -12.19
N GLU A 668 -30.19 -31.47 -12.18
CA GLU A 668 -29.28 -31.33 -13.33
C GLU A 668 -29.82 -32.07 -14.59
N LYS A 669 -30.57 -33.18 -14.43
CA LYS A 669 -31.20 -33.91 -15.54
C LYS A 669 -32.12 -33.05 -16.43
N TYR A 670 -32.60 -31.91 -15.92
CA TYR A 670 -33.45 -30.98 -16.67
C TYR A 670 -32.69 -29.90 -17.44
N TYR A 671 -31.38 -29.75 -17.25
CA TYR A 671 -30.51 -28.80 -17.96
C TYR A 671 -30.21 -29.28 -19.40
N THR A 672 -31.26 -29.63 -20.15
CA THR A 672 -31.16 -30.07 -21.54
C THR A 672 -30.86 -28.89 -22.46
N PRO A 673 -30.18 -29.11 -23.61
CA PRO A 673 -29.94 -28.05 -24.59
C PRO A 673 -31.22 -27.31 -25.01
N GLN A 674 -32.34 -28.03 -25.09
CA GLN A 674 -33.64 -27.47 -25.42
C GLN A 674 -34.15 -26.52 -24.33
N ASN A 675 -34.13 -26.93 -23.05
CA ASN A 675 -34.57 -26.09 -21.94
C ASN A 675 -33.70 -24.84 -21.78
N LEU A 676 -32.38 -24.98 -21.95
CA LEU A 676 -31.46 -23.84 -21.90
C LEU A 676 -31.68 -22.87 -23.06
N ALA A 677 -31.92 -23.38 -24.28
CA ALA A 677 -32.24 -22.54 -25.43
C ALA A 677 -33.55 -21.75 -25.25
N GLN A 678 -34.58 -22.40 -24.67
CA GLN A 678 -35.85 -21.73 -24.36
C GLN A 678 -35.69 -20.66 -23.27
N GLY A 679 -34.97 -20.99 -22.19
CA GLY A 679 -34.65 -20.04 -21.13
C GLY A 679 -33.86 -18.83 -21.65
N LYS A 680 -32.87 -19.06 -22.52
CA LYS A 680 -32.08 -18.02 -23.18
C LYS A 680 -32.96 -17.09 -24.02
N ALA A 681 -33.76 -17.65 -24.93
CA ALA A 681 -34.63 -16.88 -25.82
C ALA A 681 -35.60 -16.00 -25.00
N PHE A 682 -36.18 -16.56 -23.93
CA PHE A 682 -37.05 -15.81 -23.05
C PHE A 682 -36.32 -14.69 -22.30
N PHE A 683 -35.11 -14.95 -21.80
CA PHE A 683 -34.28 -13.98 -21.08
C PHE A 683 -33.87 -12.81 -21.98
N GLU A 684 -33.37 -13.08 -23.18
CA GLU A 684 -32.91 -12.05 -24.12
C GLU A 684 -34.05 -11.12 -24.55
N LEU A 685 -35.26 -11.65 -24.74
CA LEU A 685 -36.42 -10.86 -25.15
C LEU A 685 -36.96 -9.97 -24.03
N ASN A 686 -36.99 -10.47 -22.79
CA ASN A 686 -37.76 -9.84 -21.69
C ASN A 686 -36.90 -9.26 -20.57
N CYS A 687 -35.77 -9.91 -20.26
CA CYS A 687 -34.98 -9.62 -19.06
C CYS A 687 -33.72 -8.80 -19.39
N ALA A 688 -33.12 -9.03 -20.56
CA ALA A 688 -31.84 -8.44 -20.95
C ALA A 688 -31.87 -6.91 -21.09
N VAL A 689 -33.04 -6.30 -21.30
CA VAL A 689 -33.19 -4.84 -21.33
C VAL A 689 -32.75 -4.17 -20.03
N CYS A 690 -32.91 -4.87 -18.89
CA CYS A 690 -32.46 -4.42 -17.57
C CYS A 690 -31.21 -5.20 -17.13
N HIS A 691 -31.19 -6.52 -17.27
CA HIS A 691 -30.11 -7.36 -16.75
C HIS A 691 -28.91 -7.54 -17.70
N GLY A 692 -28.96 -7.02 -18.93
CA GLY A 692 -27.94 -7.25 -19.96
C GLY A 692 -28.11 -8.61 -20.63
N LYS A 693 -27.61 -8.80 -21.85
CA LYS A 693 -27.72 -10.08 -22.59
C LYS A 693 -26.97 -11.21 -21.88
N ASP A 694 -25.84 -10.87 -21.26
CA ASP A 694 -24.99 -11.79 -20.50
C ASP A 694 -25.39 -11.86 -19.01
N ALA A 695 -26.55 -11.28 -18.66
CA ALA A 695 -27.06 -11.20 -17.29
C ALA A 695 -26.10 -10.51 -16.29
N ASP A 696 -25.28 -9.58 -16.81
CA ASP A 696 -24.23 -8.86 -16.08
C ASP A 696 -24.74 -7.66 -15.27
N GLY A 697 -26.03 -7.31 -15.43
CA GLY A 697 -26.68 -6.18 -14.77
C GLY A 697 -26.47 -4.83 -15.48
N ALA A 698 -25.94 -4.80 -16.70
CA ALA A 698 -25.77 -3.59 -17.52
C ALA A 698 -26.67 -3.57 -18.77
N GLY A 699 -27.95 -3.91 -18.62
CA GLY A 699 -28.92 -3.65 -19.69
C GLY A 699 -29.09 -2.15 -19.94
N ALA A 700 -29.54 -1.77 -21.14
CA ALA A 700 -29.72 -0.36 -21.52
C ALA A 700 -30.56 0.47 -20.52
N ARG A 701 -31.54 -0.17 -19.85
CA ARG A 701 -32.33 0.50 -18.80
C ARG A 701 -31.64 0.58 -17.44
N ALA A 702 -30.65 -0.25 -17.17
CA ALA A 702 -29.91 -0.22 -15.91
C ALA A 702 -29.12 1.08 -15.71
N GLU A 703 -28.70 1.72 -16.82
CA GLU A 703 -27.89 2.93 -16.82
C GLU A 703 -28.57 4.10 -16.09
N VAL A 704 -29.88 4.25 -16.27
CA VAL A 704 -30.69 5.35 -15.70
C VAL A 704 -31.35 4.99 -14.36
N MET A 705 -31.06 3.82 -13.79
CA MET A 705 -31.61 3.40 -12.50
C MET A 705 -30.68 3.85 -11.36
N GLU A 706 -31.11 4.86 -10.61
CA GLU A 706 -30.34 5.43 -9.49
C GLU A 706 -30.60 4.68 -8.16
N ASP A 707 -31.87 4.42 -7.81
CA ASP A 707 -32.24 3.83 -6.50
C ASP A 707 -31.93 2.33 -6.37
N ALA A 708 -32.09 1.56 -7.45
CA ALA A 708 -31.95 0.11 -7.43
C ALA A 708 -31.50 -0.45 -8.77
N LYS A 709 -30.18 -0.49 -8.99
CA LYS A 709 -29.62 -1.14 -10.17
C LYS A 709 -29.95 -2.65 -10.22
N PRO A 710 -30.21 -3.21 -11.41
CA PRO A 710 -30.39 -4.64 -11.60
C PRO A 710 -29.18 -5.42 -11.07
N ARG A 711 -29.44 -6.56 -10.42
CA ARG A 711 -28.37 -7.43 -9.97
C ARG A 711 -27.71 -8.14 -11.15
N MET A 712 -26.39 -8.30 -11.05
CA MET A 712 -25.57 -9.17 -11.88
C MET A 712 -25.92 -10.61 -11.53
N LEU A 713 -26.72 -11.26 -12.37
CA LEU A 713 -27.21 -12.61 -12.14
C LEU A 713 -26.11 -13.65 -12.34
N ILE A 714 -24.96 -13.24 -12.90
CA ILE A 714 -23.72 -14.03 -12.99
C ILE A 714 -22.74 -13.79 -11.83
N ASN A 715 -23.16 -13.05 -10.79
CA ASN A 715 -22.38 -12.90 -9.55
C ASN A 715 -22.43 -14.20 -8.75
N LEU A 716 -21.42 -15.06 -8.97
CA LEU A 716 -21.40 -16.43 -8.46
C LEU A 716 -21.60 -16.52 -6.93
N PRO A 717 -20.85 -15.81 -6.06
CA PRO A 717 -21.10 -15.88 -4.61
C PRO A 717 -22.54 -15.47 -4.21
N TRP A 718 -23.13 -14.48 -4.89
CA TRP A 718 -24.52 -14.07 -4.65
C TRP A 718 -25.52 -15.13 -5.12
N LEU A 719 -25.26 -15.74 -6.28
CA LEU A 719 -26.12 -16.75 -6.90
C LEU A 719 -26.09 -18.05 -6.09
N GLU A 720 -24.93 -18.51 -5.64
CA GLU A 720 -24.75 -19.71 -4.79
C GLU A 720 -25.44 -19.58 -3.43
N SER A 721 -25.55 -18.37 -2.89
CA SER A 721 -26.21 -18.13 -1.59
C SER A 721 -27.75 -18.22 -1.62
N ARG A 722 -28.35 -18.58 -2.76
CA ARG A 722 -29.79 -18.68 -2.95
C ARG A 722 -30.11 -19.96 -3.70
N ASP A 723 -31.22 -20.58 -3.36
CA ASP A 723 -31.75 -21.72 -4.09
C ASP A 723 -32.57 -21.28 -5.31
N ASP A 724 -33.02 -22.25 -6.11
CA ASP A 724 -33.76 -21.95 -7.34
C ASP A 724 -35.19 -21.49 -7.05
N LEU A 725 -35.81 -22.02 -5.98
CA LEU A 725 -37.12 -21.55 -5.54
C LEU A 725 -37.08 -20.06 -5.16
N ARG A 726 -36.03 -19.60 -4.49
CA ARG A 726 -35.84 -18.18 -4.16
C ARG A 726 -35.75 -17.28 -5.39
N LEU A 727 -35.16 -17.77 -6.49
CA LEU A 727 -35.13 -17.07 -7.77
C LEU A 727 -36.52 -17.07 -8.42
N ILE A 728 -37.22 -18.21 -8.44
CA ILE A 728 -38.60 -18.34 -8.94
C ILE A 728 -39.54 -17.38 -8.22
N ARG A 729 -39.50 -17.30 -6.89
CA ARG A 729 -40.27 -16.33 -6.10
C ARG A 729 -40.01 -14.88 -6.50
N SER A 730 -38.80 -14.56 -6.96
CA SER A 730 -38.47 -13.21 -7.46
C SER A 730 -39.02 -12.94 -8.85
N LEU A 731 -39.21 -13.98 -9.66
CA LEU A 731 -39.95 -13.88 -10.92
C LEU A 731 -41.45 -13.73 -10.63
N VAL A 732 -42.03 -14.57 -9.77
CA VAL A 732 -43.46 -14.55 -9.48
C VAL A 732 -43.91 -13.20 -8.90
N TYR A 733 -43.23 -12.71 -7.86
CA TYR A 733 -43.66 -11.52 -7.11
C TYR A 733 -42.83 -10.27 -7.37
N GLY A 734 -41.82 -10.35 -8.24
CA GLY A 734 -40.87 -9.25 -8.42
C GLY A 734 -39.99 -9.02 -7.19
N VAL A 735 -39.41 -7.82 -7.12
CA VAL A 735 -38.62 -7.32 -5.98
C VAL A 735 -39.16 -5.96 -5.56
N ALA A 736 -39.86 -5.93 -4.43
CA ALA A 736 -40.46 -4.72 -3.88
C ALA A 736 -39.44 -3.59 -3.69
N GLY A 737 -39.85 -2.36 -3.99
CA GLY A 737 -38.99 -1.17 -3.94
C GLY A 737 -37.96 -1.10 -5.07
N THR A 738 -38.12 -1.88 -6.14
CA THR A 738 -37.25 -1.85 -7.33
C THR A 738 -38.08 -1.90 -8.62
N SER A 739 -37.44 -1.66 -9.76
CA SER A 739 -38.05 -1.76 -11.09
C SER A 739 -38.32 -3.21 -11.55
N MET A 740 -37.98 -4.23 -10.75
CA MET A 740 -38.27 -5.63 -11.05
C MET A 740 -39.73 -5.96 -10.68
N THR A 741 -40.63 -5.83 -11.64
CA THR A 741 -42.07 -6.10 -11.48
C THR A 741 -42.37 -7.60 -11.34
N PRO A 742 -43.56 -7.98 -10.81
CA PRO A 742 -44.03 -9.36 -10.82
C PRO A 742 -44.25 -9.90 -12.24
N TRP A 743 -43.79 -11.12 -12.50
CA TRP A 743 -43.97 -11.86 -13.77
C TRP A 743 -44.82 -13.13 -13.59
N GLY A 744 -45.33 -13.41 -12.39
CA GLY A 744 -46.10 -14.63 -12.09
C GLY A 744 -47.27 -14.85 -13.04
N ASP A 745 -48.08 -13.82 -13.26
CA ASP A 745 -49.25 -13.86 -14.15
C ASP A 745 -48.89 -13.84 -15.64
N GLN A 746 -47.64 -13.49 -15.98
CA GLN A 746 -47.15 -13.36 -17.37
C GLN A 746 -46.33 -14.58 -17.81
N THR A 747 -46.05 -15.52 -16.91
CA THR A 747 -45.17 -16.65 -17.18
C THR A 747 -45.77 -17.96 -16.68
N THR A 748 -45.44 -19.06 -17.35
CA THR A 748 -45.73 -20.42 -16.86
C THR A 748 -44.64 -20.89 -15.89
N ALA A 749 -44.95 -21.88 -15.04
CA ALA A 749 -43.95 -22.50 -14.18
C ALA A 749 -42.78 -23.09 -14.99
N LEU A 750 -43.06 -23.68 -16.16
CA LEU A 750 -42.03 -24.21 -17.06
C LEU A 750 -41.08 -23.11 -17.57
N GLN A 751 -41.61 -21.97 -18.01
CA GLN A 751 -40.79 -20.84 -18.44
C GLN A 751 -39.91 -20.30 -17.29
N ARG A 752 -40.46 -20.22 -16.07
CA ARG A 752 -39.67 -19.81 -14.89
C ARG A 752 -38.54 -20.79 -14.57
N LEU A 753 -38.80 -22.10 -14.64
CA LEU A 753 -37.77 -23.12 -14.47
C LEU A 753 -36.68 -23.02 -15.55
N GLN A 754 -37.07 -22.91 -16.82
CA GLN A 754 -36.13 -22.74 -17.95
C GLN A 754 -35.28 -21.49 -17.81
N LEU A 755 -35.88 -20.39 -17.35
CA LEU A 755 -35.17 -19.15 -17.08
C LEU A 755 -34.13 -19.30 -15.96
N VAL A 756 -34.49 -19.94 -14.86
CA VAL A 756 -33.56 -20.19 -13.74
C VAL A 756 -32.45 -21.16 -14.16
N MET A 757 -32.76 -22.22 -14.90
CA MET A 757 -31.76 -23.12 -15.49
C MET A 757 -30.77 -22.36 -16.37
N TYR A 758 -31.25 -21.47 -17.24
CA TYR A 758 -30.40 -20.61 -18.06
C TYR A 758 -29.52 -19.68 -17.22
N ILE A 759 -30.08 -18.98 -16.22
CA ILE A 759 -29.29 -18.11 -15.33
C ILE A 759 -28.18 -18.89 -14.62
N ARG A 760 -28.47 -20.09 -14.12
CA ARG A 760 -27.48 -20.96 -13.47
C ARG A 760 -26.40 -21.41 -14.45
N SER A 761 -26.78 -21.78 -15.68
CA SER A 761 -25.83 -22.28 -16.67
C SER A 761 -24.79 -21.22 -17.09
N LEU A 762 -25.13 -19.92 -17.05
CA LEU A 762 -24.20 -18.82 -17.33
C LEU A 762 -22.98 -18.78 -16.38
N THR A 763 -23.07 -19.38 -15.19
CA THR A 763 -22.00 -19.35 -14.19
C THR A 763 -21.29 -20.69 -13.97
N LYS A 764 -21.73 -21.76 -14.64
CA LYS A 764 -21.19 -23.11 -14.46
C LYS A 764 -19.67 -23.14 -14.61
N THR A 765 -19.17 -22.62 -15.73
CA THR A 765 -17.74 -22.52 -16.02
C THR A 765 -16.95 -21.79 -14.93
N LYS A 766 -17.47 -20.66 -14.42
CA LYS A 766 -16.81 -19.87 -13.36
C LYS A 766 -16.77 -20.61 -12.02
N ARG A 767 -17.84 -21.35 -11.69
CA ARG A 767 -17.93 -22.19 -10.50
C ARG A 767 -16.90 -23.31 -10.52
N ASP A 768 -16.77 -23.97 -11.65
CA ASP A 768 -15.89 -25.12 -11.78
C ASP A 768 -14.42 -24.67 -11.75
N TYR A 769 -14.12 -23.54 -12.38
CA TYR A 769 -12.82 -22.88 -12.28
C TYR A 769 -12.47 -22.45 -10.84
N LYS A 770 -13.46 -22.03 -10.05
CA LYS A 770 -13.27 -21.68 -8.63
C LYS A 770 -12.88 -22.90 -7.79
N LYS A 771 -13.37 -24.11 -8.11
CA LYS A 771 -12.95 -25.34 -7.42
C LYS A 771 -11.43 -25.56 -7.55
N LEU A 772 -10.90 -25.46 -8.76
CA LEU A 772 -9.46 -25.56 -9.02
C LEU A 772 -8.67 -24.51 -8.24
N LYS A 773 -9.13 -23.24 -8.25
CA LYS A 773 -8.46 -22.16 -7.51
C LYS A 773 -8.43 -22.41 -6.00
N ASN A 774 -9.53 -22.88 -5.43
CA ASN A 774 -9.62 -23.18 -4.00
C ASN A 774 -8.63 -24.28 -3.61
N ALA A 775 -8.56 -25.37 -4.38
CA ALA A 775 -7.61 -26.46 -4.17
C ALA A 775 -6.16 -25.94 -4.24
N LEU A 776 -5.81 -25.19 -5.30
CA LEU A 776 -4.48 -24.59 -5.45
C LEU A 776 -4.10 -23.66 -4.29
N TYR A 777 -5.06 -22.93 -3.71
CA TYR A 777 -4.81 -22.08 -2.55
C TYR A 777 -4.51 -22.90 -1.30
N GLN A 778 -5.41 -23.82 -0.96
CA GLN A 778 -5.33 -24.64 0.25
C GLN A 778 -4.04 -25.45 0.30
N ASP A 779 -3.56 -25.91 -0.86
CA ASP A 779 -2.46 -26.88 -0.86
C ASP A 779 -1.10 -26.22 -1.09
N PHE A 780 -1.03 -25.16 -1.89
CA PHE A 780 0.24 -24.50 -2.21
C PHE A 780 0.42 -23.17 -1.50
N GLN A 781 -0.61 -22.31 -1.49
CA GLN A 781 -0.45 -20.95 -0.97
C GLN A 781 -0.43 -20.92 0.56
N ALA A 782 -1.31 -21.68 1.20
CA ALA A 782 -1.27 -21.87 2.65
C ALA A 782 0.07 -22.49 3.07
N SER A 783 0.56 -23.47 2.32
CA SER A 783 1.89 -24.06 2.52
C SER A 783 3.03 -23.06 2.39
N VAL A 784 3.02 -22.20 1.36
CA VAL A 784 4.00 -21.10 1.22
C VAL A 784 3.95 -20.18 2.44
N TRP A 785 2.76 -19.84 2.93
CA TRP A 785 2.64 -19.01 4.12
C TRP A 785 3.23 -19.66 5.37
N VAL A 786 2.95 -20.94 5.62
CA VAL A 786 3.54 -21.72 6.72
C VAL A 786 5.08 -21.74 6.62
N VAL A 787 5.63 -21.90 5.42
CA VAL A 787 7.09 -21.88 5.20
C VAL A 787 7.67 -20.49 5.43
N GLU A 788 7.04 -19.42 4.93
CA GLU A 788 7.49 -18.03 5.18
C GLU A 788 7.44 -17.68 6.68
N GLN A 789 6.45 -18.20 7.42
CA GLN A 789 6.41 -18.06 8.87
C GLN A 789 7.57 -18.80 9.57
N ALA A 790 7.95 -19.99 9.09
CA ALA A 790 9.12 -20.70 9.60
C ALA A 790 10.42 -19.91 9.34
N ARG A 791 10.51 -19.20 8.20
CA ARG A 791 11.66 -18.36 7.84
C ARG A 791 11.81 -17.13 8.72
N GLU A 792 10.72 -16.58 9.25
CA GLU A 792 10.70 -15.34 10.04
C GLU A 792 11.78 -15.32 11.13
N LYS A 793 11.83 -16.37 11.98
CA LYS A 793 12.80 -16.47 13.08
C LYS A 793 14.24 -16.55 12.56
N GLY A 794 14.47 -17.34 11.52
CA GLY A 794 15.79 -17.52 10.91
C GLY A 794 16.32 -16.24 10.28
N VAL A 795 15.50 -15.53 9.52
CA VAL A 795 15.90 -14.27 8.85
C VAL A 795 16.16 -13.16 9.87
N LYS A 796 15.34 -13.03 10.93
CA LYS A 796 15.61 -12.08 12.02
C LYS A 796 16.97 -12.32 12.67
N GLU A 797 17.28 -13.59 12.93
CA GLU A 797 18.58 -13.96 13.50
C GLU A 797 19.74 -13.70 12.54
N ILE A 798 19.56 -13.97 11.24
CA ILE A 798 20.54 -13.63 10.19
C ILE A 798 20.80 -12.12 10.16
N GLU A 799 19.76 -11.28 10.18
CA GLU A 799 19.89 -9.82 10.19
C GLU A 799 20.62 -9.32 11.45
N ARG A 800 20.29 -9.89 12.62
CA ARG A 800 20.97 -9.61 13.90
C ARG A 800 22.45 -9.96 13.84
N LEU A 801 22.79 -11.18 13.40
CA LEU A 801 24.18 -11.65 13.29
C LEU A 801 24.98 -10.86 12.24
N LYS A 802 24.35 -10.46 11.12
CA LYS A 802 24.98 -9.59 10.12
C LYS A 802 25.39 -8.25 10.72
N LYS A 803 24.52 -7.64 11.52
CA LYS A 803 24.81 -6.37 12.21
C LYS A 803 25.97 -6.54 13.20
N GLN A 804 25.94 -7.60 14.02
CA GLN A 804 27.03 -7.91 14.95
C GLN A 804 28.36 -8.16 14.22
N ALA A 805 28.36 -8.91 13.12
CA ALA A 805 29.55 -9.16 12.32
C ALA A 805 30.10 -7.87 11.69
N MET A 806 29.22 -6.95 11.28
CA MET A 806 29.63 -5.63 10.75
C MET A 806 30.26 -4.76 11.84
N GLU A 807 29.66 -4.69 13.02
CA GLU A 807 30.20 -3.94 14.17
C GLU A 807 31.57 -4.48 14.60
N LEU A 808 31.68 -5.80 14.76
CA LEU A 808 32.95 -6.48 15.06
C LEU A 808 34.01 -6.25 13.99
N ARG A 809 33.61 -6.22 12.71
CA ARG A 809 34.53 -5.90 11.61
C ARG A 809 35.04 -4.47 11.68
N ILE A 810 34.19 -3.51 12.02
CA ILE A 810 34.58 -2.10 12.21
C ILE A 810 35.56 -2.01 13.38
N GLU A 811 35.26 -2.64 14.51
CA GLU A 811 36.13 -2.69 15.68
C GLU A 811 37.49 -3.33 15.36
N ARG A 812 37.50 -4.47 14.65
CA ARG A 812 38.73 -5.13 14.20
C ARG A 812 39.57 -4.21 13.33
N LEU A 813 38.97 -3.52 12.36
CA LEU A 813 39.68 -2.60 11.45
C LEU A 813 40.31 -1.43 12.21
N GLN A 814 39.60 -0.86 13.19
CA GLN A 814 40.12 0.21 14.06
C GLN A 814 41.31 -0.27 14.90
N LYS A 815 41.24 -1.50 15.43
CA LYS A 815 42.32 -2.09 16.22
C LYS A 815 43.52 -2.53 15.36
N GLU A 816 43.29 -2.97 14.12
CA GLU A 816 44.35 -3.24 13.14
C GLU A 816 45.15 -1.99 12.80
N GLU A 817 44.45 -0.85 12.63
CA GLU A 817 45.09 0.44 12.39
C GLU A 817 45.94 0.89 13.59
N ALA A 818 45.46 0.70 14.82
CA ALA A 818 46.21 0.98 16.04
C ALA A 818 47.42 0.04 16.24
N ALA A 819 47.29 -1.23 15.87
CA ALA A 819 48.34 -2.24 16.01
C ALA A 819 49.54 -2.04 15.05
N LEU A 820 49.36 -1.25 13.98
CA LEU A 820 50.47 -0.81 13.11
C LEU A 820 51.45 0.14 13.82
N PHE A 821 51.04 0.75 14.96
CA PHE A 821 51.82 1.76 15.68
C PHE A 821 52.32 1.33 17.07
N GLY A 822 52.12 0.08 17.52
CA GLY A 822 52.88 -0.49 18.64
C GLY A 822 52.15 -1.31 19.71
N GLU A 823 50.82 -1.49 19.67
CA GLU A 823 50.10 -2.28 20.70
C GLU A 823 49.23 -3.43 20.14
N GLU A 824 49.28 -4.56 20.87
CA GLU A 824 48.34 -5.71 20.93
C GLU A 824 47.81 -6.37 19.64
N ARG A 825 48.69 -7.12 18.95
CA ARG A 825 48.29 -8.07 17.89
C ARG A 825 47.38 -9.23 18.37
N SER A 826 47.36 -9.54 19.66
CA SER A 826 46.53 -10.61 20.24
C SER A 826 45.04 -10.27 20.19
N VAL A 827 44.67 -9.02 20.47
CA VAL A 827 43.28 -8.55 20.46
C VAL A 827 42.70 -8.59 19.05
N VAL A 828 43.48 -8.22 18.03
CA VAL A 828 43.09 -8.34 16.61
C VAL A 828 42.80 -9.79 16.23
N ALA A 829 43.62 -10.74 16.71
CA ALA A 829 43.42 -12.17 16.44
C ALA A 829 42.16 -12.73 17.13
N GLU A 830 41.85 -12.29 18.36
CA GLU A 830 40.61 -12.64 19.04
C GLU A 830 39.37 -12.11 18.33
N LEU A 831 39.37 -10.82 17.94
CA LEU A 831 38.29 -10.21 17.16
C LEU A 831 38.09 -10.91 15.81
N TYR A 832 39.18 -11.33 15.14
CA TYR A 832 39.11 -12.11 13.91
C TYR A 832 38.48 -13.50 14.12
N ASN A 833 38.83 -14.20 15.21
CA ASN A 833 38.24 -15.50 15.53
C ASN A 833 36.73 -15.37 15.86
N GLN A 834 36.33 -14.31 16.57
CA GLN A 834 34.93 -13.99 16.82
C GLN A 834 34.18 -13.68 15.51
N GLU A 835 34.79 -12.91 14.60
CA GLU A 835 34.23 -12.66 13.26
C GLU A 835 34.07 -13.97 12.46
N LEU A 836 35.02 -14.90 12.57
CA LEU A 836 34.98 -16.21 11.90
C LEU A 836 33.83 -17.09 12.42
N ASP A 837 33.68 -17.21 13.74
CA ASP A 837 32.58 -17.98 14.37
C ASP A 837 31.20 -17.41 14.00
N LEU A 838 31.06 -16.08 13.97
CA LEU A 838 29.84 -15.43 13.49
C LEU A 838 29.57 -15.72 12.02
N ARG A 839 30.60 -15.70 11.17
CA ARG A 839 30.47 -16.03 9.74
C ARG A 839 30.05 -17.49 9.53
N GLU A 840 30.58 -18.43 10.31
CA GLU A 840 30.18 -19.84 10.24
C GLU A 840 28.71 -20.03 10.65
N LYS A 841 28.29 -19.44 11.78
CA LYS A 841 26.88 -19.46 12.22
C LYS A 841 25.95 -18.84 11.17
N LEU A 842 26.35 -17.71 10.62
CA LEU A 842 25.60 -16.99 9.59
C LEU A 842 25.50 -17.82 8.31
N ALA A 843 26.56 -18.52 7.89
CA ALA A 843 26.54 -19.41 6.72
C ALA A 843 25.57 -20.60 6.91
N VAL A 844 25.51 -21.19 8.11
CA VAL A 844 24.57 -22.27 8.42
C VAL A 844 23.12 -21.78 8.34
N LEU A 845 22.83 -20.63 8.95
CA LEU A 845 21.49 -20.05 8.94
C LEU A 845 21.07 -19.61 7.53
N GLN A 846 21.97 -18.98 6.77
CA GLN A 846 21.73 -18.61 5.37
C GLN A 846 21.42 -19.84 4.51
N LYS A 847 22.18 -20.93 4.66
CA LYS A 847 21.90 -22.18 3.95
C LYS A 847 20.52 -22.75 4.32
N GLY A 848 20.11 -22.63 5.58
CA GLY A 848 18.76 -22.97 6.03
C GLY A 848 17.69 -22.13 5.33
N ASP A 849 17.86 -20.80 5.32
CA ASP A 849 16.95 -19.88 4.62
C ASP A 849 16.90 -20.13 3.11
N ASP A 850 18.05 -20.37 2.46
CA ASP A 850 18.14 -20.71 1.04
C ASP A 850 17.38 -22.00 0.72
N THR A 851 17.40 -22.97 1.63
CA THR A 851 16.65 -24.23 1.49
C THR A 851 15.15 -23.98 1.56
N LEU A 852 14.69 -23.18 2.54
CA LEU A 852 13.27 -22.82 2.69
C LEU A 852 12.78 -21.95 1.51
N ASN A 853 13.61 -21.02 1.04
CA ASN A 853 13.31 -20.21 -0.14
C ASN A 853 13.27 -21.05 -1.43
N SER A 854 14.15 -22.04 -1.56
CA SER A 854 14.12 -23.02 -2.65
C SER A 854 12.85 -23.86 -2.60
N MET A 855 12.41 -24.27 -1.41
CA MET A 855 11.16 -24.97 -1.20
C MET A 855 9.94 -24.12 -1.60
N ILE A 856 9.90 -22.84 -1.21
CA ILE A 856 8.85 -21.89 -1.67
C ILE A 856 8.84 -21.79 -3.20
N THR A 857 10.03 -21.73 -3.81
CA THR A 857 10.17 -21.67 -5.27
C THR A 857 9.63 -22.94 -5.94
N LEU A 858 9.88 -24.12 -5.35
CA LEU A 858 9.35 -25.39 -5.83
C LEU A 858 7.83 -25.46 -5.68
N LEU A 859 7.28 -25.08 -4.53
CA LEU A 859 5.83 -25.03 -4.30
C LEU A 859 5.14 -24.10 -5.31
N LYS A 860 5.73 -22.93 -5.60
CA LYS A 860 5.21 -22.00 -6.62
C LYS A 860 5.26 -22.63 -8.01
N LYS A 861 6.37 -23.28 -8.39
CA LYS A 861 6.48 -23.98 -9.69
C LYS A 861 5.49 -25.12 -9.83
N GLU A 862 5.29 -25.89 -8.76
CA GLU A 862 4.34 -27.00 -8.75
C GLU A 862 2.89 -26.51 -8.86
N ARG A 863 2.54 -25.47 -8.10
CA ARG A 863 1.26 -24.76 -8.24
C ARG A 863 1.05 -24.29 -9.68
N ASP A 864 2.04 -23.64 -10.28
CA ASP A 864 1.94 -23.11 -11.64
C ASP A 864 1.75 -24.24 -12.65
N LEU A 865 2.43 -25.38 -12.46
CA LEU A 865 2.21 -26.57 -13.27
C LEU A 865 0.78 -27.10 -13.14
N TYR A 866 0.27 -27.30 -11.93
CA TYR A 866 -1.11 -27.75 -11.72
C TYR A 866 -2.13 -26.75 -12.26
N GLN A 867 -1.86 -25.45 -12.11
CA GLN A 867 -2.68 -24.39 -12.67
C GLN A 867 -2.70 -24.46 -14.20
N ASP A 868 -1.55 -24.59 -14.86
CA ASP A 868 -1.45 -24.67 -16.32
C ASP A 868 -2.15 -25.93 -16.87
N LYS A 869 -1.92 -27.09 -16.22
CA LYS A 869 -2.59 -28.34 -16.62
C LYS A 869 -4.08 -28.30 -16.35
N GLY A 870 -4.49 -27.76 -15.20
CA GLY A 870 -5.90 -27.56 -14.86
C GLY A 870 -6.60 -26.62 -15.83
N ASN A 871 -5.97 -25.49 -16.19
CA ASN A 871 -6.45 -24.55 -17.19
C ASN A 871 -6.60 -25.23 -18.56
N ALA A 872 -5.62 -26.03 -18.98
CA ALA A 872 -5.66 -26.74 -20.26
C ALA A 872 -6.75 -27.82 -20.28
N LEU A 873 -6.83 -28.65 -19.25
CA LEU A 873 -7.89 -29.66 -19.09
C LEU A 873 -9.28 -29.02 -19.11
N PHE A 874 -9.44 -27.92 -18.38
CA PHE A 874 -10.69 -27.18 -18.31
C PHE A 874 -11.06 -26.53 -19.64
N SER A 875 -10.10 -25.93 -20.35
CA SER A 875 -10.35 -25.29 -21.64
C SER A 875 -10.74 -26.29 -22.74
N LEU A 876 -10.20 -27.50 -22.68
CA LEU A 876 -10.48 -28.56 -23.66
C LEU A 876 -11.79 -29.30 -23.38
N TYR A 877 -12.13 -29.53 -22.11
CA TYR A 877 -13.19 -30.46 -21.74
C TYR A 877 -14.28 -29.87 -20.83
N GLY A 878 -14.06 -28.70 -20.22
CA GLY A 878 -14.93 -28.16 -19.18
C GLY A 878 -14.93 -29.03 -17.91
N GLU A 879 -16.00 -28.95 -17.12
CA GLU A 879 -16.22 -29.83 -15.95
C GLU A 879 -16.59 -31.25 -16.43
N THR A 880 -15.58 -32.12 -16.50
CA THR A 880 -15.72 -33.55 -16.75
C THR A 880 -15.33 -34.34 -15.49
N PRO A 881 -15.67 -35.65 -15.42
CA PRO A 881 -15.11 -36.52 -14.39
C PRO A 881 -13.58 -36.42 -14.30
N ILE A 882 -12.89 -36.27 -15.45
CA ILE A 882 -11.43 -36.08 -15.53
C ILE A 882 -10.98 -34.84 -14.76
N PHE A 883 -11.63 -33.70 -14.99
CA PHE A 883 -11.31 -32.46 -14.28
C PHE A 883 -11.58 -32.58 -12.78
N THR A 884 -12.66 -33.29 -12.39
CA THR A 884 -13.01 -33.49 -10.98
C THR A 884 -11.97 -34.35 -10.26
N GLU A 885 -11.54 -35.46 -10.86
CA GLU A 885 -10.47 -36.29 -10.30
C GLU A 885 -9.12 -35.56 -10.29
N PHE A 886 -8.85 -34.69 -11.27
CA PHE A 886 -7.66 -33.84 -11.27
C PHE A 886 -7.65 -32.84 -10.09
N VAL A 887 -8.78 -32.22 -9.77
CA VAL A 887 -8.87 -31.34 -8.59
C VAL A 887 -8.68 -32.15 -7.30
N ARG A 888 -9.28 -33.35 -7.20
CA ARG A 888 -9.06 -34.25 -6.04
C ARG A 888 -7.61 -34.68 -5.87
N LEU A 889 -6.88 -34.86 -6.98
CA LEU A 889 -5.45 -35.18 -6.94
C LEU A 889 -4.65 -34.08 -6.26
N ILE A 890 -5.01 -32.81 -6.50
CA ILE A 890 -4.41 -31.66 -5.84
C ILE A 890 -4.73 -31.74 -4.33
N ASP A 891 -6.03 -31.85 -3.98
CA ASP A 891 -6.52 -31.87 -2.58
C ASP A 891 -5.91 -32.97 -1.69
N ILE A 892 -5.46 -34.11 -2.25
CA ILE A 892 -4.78 -35.18 -1.49
C ILE A 892 -3.50 -34.67 -0.82
N SER A 893 -2.86 -33.68 -1.42
CA SER A 893 -1.63 -33.06 -0.92
C SER A 893 -1.90 -31.88 0.01
N GLY A 894 -3.16 -31.66 0.40
CA GLY A 894 -3.53 -30.54 1.24
C GLY A 894 -2.99 -30.62 2.67
N ASN A 895 -2.67 -29.47 3.24
CA ASN A 895 -2.14 -29.31 4.60
C ASN A 895 -0.88 -30.16 4.88
N LEU A 896 -0.05 -30.37 3.86
CA LEU A 896 1.23 -31.08 3.96
C LEU A 896 2.16 -30.48 5.02
N TYR A 897 2.16 -29.15 5.15
CA TYR A 897 3.04 -28.43 6.03
C TYR A 897 2.28 -27.81 7.19
N SER A 898 2.84 -27.89 8.38
CA SER A 898 2.31 -27.26 9.58
C SER A 898 3.44 -26.72 10.45
N LEU A 899 3.11 -25.85 11.40
CA LEU A 899 4.06 -25.34 12.38
C LEU A 899 3.85 -26.05 13.72
N GLU A 900 4.89 -26.72 14.20
CA GLU A 900 4.95 -27.31 15.54
C GLU A 900 6.06 -26.59 16.32
N GLU A 901 5.68 -25.83 17.34
CA GLU A 901 6.60 -25.00 18.16
C GLU A 901 7.45 -23.99 17.37
N GLY A 902 6.98 -23.61 16.18
CA GLY A 902 7.69 -22.71 15.25
C GLY A 902 8.70 -23.42 14.34
N THR A 903 8.65 -24.75 14.28
CA THR A 903 9.41 -25.59 13.37
C THR A 903 8.47 -26.15 12.30
N LEU A 904 8.96 -26.25 11.07
CA LEU A 904 8.18 -26.79 9.96
C LEU A 904 8.05 -28.32 10.10
N ALA A 905 6.82 -28.81 10.25
CA ALA A 905 6.48 -30.22 10.29
C ALA A 905 5.82 -30.65 8.96
N LEU A 906 6.18 -31.85 8.49
CA LEU A 906 5.65 -32.47 7.26
C LEU A 906 4.72 -33.62 7.62
N ARG A 907 3.49 -33.59 7.11
CA ARG A 907 2.53 -34.71 7.24
C ARG A 907 2.75 -35.75 6.15
N ALA A 908 2.38 -37.00 6.44
CA ALA A 908 2.44 -38.09 5.49
C ALA A 908 1.38 -37.94 4.39
N VAL A 909 1.79 -38.06 3.13
CA VAL A 909 0.89 -38.08 1.96
C VAL A 909 0.30 -39.49 1.79
N ASN A 910 -0.98 -39.58 1.44
CA ASN A 910 -1.60 -40.85 1.04
C ASN A 910 -1.20 -41.21 -0.40
N THR A 911 -0.02 -41.81 -0.55
CA THR A 911 0.59 -42.15 -1.86
C THR A 911 -0.20 -43.22 -2.62
N GLU A 912 -0.92 -44.11 -1.93
CA GLU A 912 -1.76 -45.13 -2.56
C GLU A 912 -2.93 -44.47 -3.30
N LYS A 913 -3.69 -43.61 -2.59
CA LYS A 913 -4.83 -42.90 -3.18
C LYS A 913 -4.41 -41.92 -4.28
N GLU A 914 -3.24 -41.30 -4.15
CA GLU A 914 -2.65 -40.48 -5.19
C GLU A 914 -2.39 -41.31 -6.47
N GLY A 915 -1.82 -42.51 -6.32
CA GLY A 915 -1.58 -43.45 -7.41
C GLY A 915 -2.87 -43.87 -8.11
N GLU A 916 -3.92 -44.19 -7.34
CA GLU A 916 -5.25 -44.54 -7.88
C GLU A 916 -5.83 -43.43 -8.74
N LEU A 917 -5.81 -42.18 -8.26
CA LEU A 917 -6.33 -41.03 -9.01
C LEU A 917 -5.54 -40.77 -10.29
N ARG A 918 -4.21 -40.89 -10.25
CA ARG A 918 -3.35 -40.73 -11.44
C ARG A 918 -3.72 -41.76 -12.52
N VAL A 919 -3.91 -43.02 -12.13
CA VAL A 919 -4.33 -44.08 -13.07
C VAL A 919 -5.72 -43.80 -13.64
N ALA A 920 -6.67 -43.37 -12.80
CA ALA A 920 -8.02 -43.04 -13.24
C ALA A 920 -8.05 -41.87 -14.25
N ILE A 921 -7.27 -40.82 -14.00
CA ILE A 921 -7.16 -39.66 -14.90
C ILE A 921 -6.56 -40.07 -16.25
N LEU A 922 -5.47 -40.84 -16.24
CA LEU A 922 -4.81 -41.30 -17.46
C LEU A 922 -5.74 -42.20 -18.30
N ALA A 923 -6.40 -43.18 -17.66
CA ALA A 923 -7.34 -44.06 -18.34
C ALA A 923 -8.50 -43.28 -18.99
N ALA A 924 -9.00 -42.24 -18.31
CA ALA A 924 -10.06 -41.40 -18.85
C ALA A 924 -9.58 -40.50 -20.01
N LEU A 925 -8.35 -40.00 -19.96
CA LEU A 925 -7.73 -39.26 -21.07
C LEU A 925 -7.51 -40.16 -22.29
N ASP A 926 -7.01 -41.38 -22.09
CA ASP A 926 -6.80 -42.36 -23.16
C ASP A 926 -8.12 -42.71 -23.86
N GLY A 927 -9.18 -42.97 -23.08
CA GLY A 927 -10.52 -43.19 -23.63
C GLY A 927 -11.03 -41.98 -24.44
N LYS A 928 -10.74 -40.75 -24.00
CA LYS A 928 -11.14 -39.55 -24.73
C LYS A 928 -10.36 -39.36 -26.02
N ILE A 929 -9.06 -39.69 -26.02
CA ILE A 929 -8.22 -39.68 -27.23
C ILE A 929 -8.77 -40.67 -28.26
N GLU A 930 -9.20 -41.87 -27.83
CA GLU A 930 -9.81 -42.87 -28.70
C GLU A 930 -11.14 -42.41 -29.29
N GLU A 931 -12.01 -41.79 -28.48
CA GLU A 931 -13.27 -41.19 -28.93
C GLU A 931 -13.03 -40.11 -30.01
N LEU A 932 -12.11 -39.17 -29.75
CA LEU A 932 -11.77 -38.10 -30.68
C LEU A 932 -11.10 -38.63 -31.96
N SER A 933 -10.24 -39.65 -31.83
CA SER A 933 -9.65 -40.35 -32.98
C SER A 933 -10.73 -41.00 -33.85
N THR A 934 -11.74 -41.60 -33.23
CA THR A 934 -12.90 -42.20 -33.93
C THR A 934 -13.74 -41.13 -34.61
N GLN A 935 -14.08 -40.04 -33.92
CA GLN A 935 -14.79 -38.90 -34.51
C GLN A 935 -14.03 -38.28 -35.67
N LYS A 936 -12.71 -38.12 -35.56
CA LYS A 936 -11.83 -37.64 -36.64
C LYS A 936 -11.85 -38.58 -37.85
N LYS A 937 -11.80 -39.90 -37.63
CA LYS A 937 -11.92 -40.90 -38.71
C LYS A 937 -13.26 -40.77 -39.44
N ILE A 938 -14.37 -40.69 -38.69
CA ILE A 938 -15.73 -40.49 -39.21
C ILE A 938 -15.83 -39.18 -40.01
N ALA A 939 -15.37 -38.06 -39.45
CA ALA A 939 -15.39 -36.75 -40.10
C ALA A 939 -14.50 -36.69 -41.35
N SER A 940 -13.42 -37.48 -41.39
CA SER A 940 -12.52 -37.59 -42.55
C SER A 940 -13.02 -38.53 -43.66
N GLY A 941 -14.26 -39.06 -43.55
CA GLY A 941 -14.84 -39.98 -44.55
C GLY A 941 -14.23 -41.38 -44.54
N LYS A 942 -13.37 -41.70 -43.57
CA LYS A 942 -12.85 -43.06 -43.35
C LYS A 942 -13.78 -43.79 -42.42
N ILE A 943 -14.85 -44.36 -42.98
CA ILE A 943 -15.74 -45.27 -42.25
C ILE A 943 -14.92 -46.51 -41.86
N PRO A 944 -14.88 -46.93 -40.59
CA PRO A 944 -14.32 -48.23 -40.23
C PRO A 944 -15.23 -49.32 -40.82
N SER A 945 -14.65 -50.24 -41.59
CA SER A 945 -15.32 -51.46 -42.06
C SER A 945 -15.75 -52.35 -40.90
#